data_AF-A0A7V1QWP5-F1
#
_entry.id   AF-A0A7V1QWP5-F1
#
_cell.length_a   1.000
_cell.length_b   1.000
_cell.length_c   1.000
_cell.angle_alpha   90.00
_cell.angle_beta   90.00
_cell.angle_gamma   90.00
#
_symmetry.space_group_name_H-M   'P 1'
#
loop_
_entity.id
_entity.type
_entity.pdbx_description
1 polymer ?
#
loop_
_entity_poly.entity_id
_entity_poly.type
_entity_poly.pdbx_seq_one_letter_code
_entity_poly.pdbx_strand_id
1 'polypeptide(L)'
;MTIYRYSEWDGSQEIPPLDPDQVLENLTDDLMNFGDLQHALRNLLQRGMRNPMGQRLQGLRDLLQQLRQQRRQMLDRYNLSSVFDDIKNRLNEIVQMERETIDRRLQEALQGERGQQPGEPQAGSPQQGGQDDGLSALDKALQEALETAQRAMEEAERSGLGQQDRGGSPQDRQSGRQRGGTQGEQSPGGAQQGKPGGTGDQANEFNRMLRQIAERKKQFLDNLPSDLAGAVRELQNYEFMDPEARAKFQELMEMLKKAMMDTFFKDLYNQIQGMTPEQLERIKQMVRDLNRMLQEKMAGGEPDFDQFMQQYGDLFGNNPPQSLDDLIRQMQAQIAQMQNLLDSMPADMRQQLQDLLADKIGDPELQQALNELAANLEYMFPMRDLRNQYPFRGDEELDLAEAMRLMERMQGIDELERQLERTQYGGDIEEIDEKKLAEILGEEAAETLRQLRQFLQILEDAGYIRRRGNTWELTPRGTRKIGQKALGEIYAQLKKDSFGKHAVRERGTGGERADETKRYEFGDPFHLDIERTLFNSYYREGGPSIPARLQPEDFEVYRTEQLTQTATVMMLDLSWSMALRGSFQAAKKVALALNNLIRSQFTRDSLYIIGFSAYARELKPEQLPYVRWDESVLGTNMHHALILAQSLLAKHKVGTRQIIMISDGEPTAHLEKGRSYFAYPPSPITIRETLKEVKRCTQKGIIINTFMLDRNYYLKEFVNQVAKINKGRVFYTTPDKLGQYILVDYVTSKRKRIGGGI
;
A
#
# COMPACT_ATOMS: atom_id res chain seq x y z
N MET A 1 39.46 -4.66 -6.70
CA MET A 1 38.55 -4.66 -5.53
C MET A 1 37.74 -3.38 -5.61
N THR A 2 36.44 -3.48 -5.84
CA THR A 2 35.54 -2.34 -5.76
C THR A 2 35.38 -2.00 -4.28
N ILE A 3 35.78 -0.80 -3.87
CA ILE A 3 35.66 -0.34 -2.48
C ILE A 3 34.25 0.25 -2.34
N TYR A 4 33.44 -0.30 -1.45
CA TYR A 4 32.11 0.22 -1.16
C TYR A 4 32.17 1.12 0.07
N ARG A 5 31.62 2.33 -0.04
CA ARG A 5 31.46 3.30 1.05
C ARG A 5 29.98 3.33 1.42
N TYR A 6 29.66 3.01 2.67
CA TYR A 6 28.30 3.10 3.19
C TYR A 6 28.11 4.47 3.84
N SER A 7 27.04 5.18 3.49
CA SER A 7 26.59 6.41 4.16
C SER A 7 25.09 6.29 4.44
N GLU A 8 24.59 7.09 5.39
CA GLU A 8 23.15 7.26 5.56
C GLU A 8 22.53 7.86 4.29
N TRP A 9 21.30 7.47 4.00
CA TRP A 9 20.58 7.90 2.80
C TRP A 9 20.34 9.41 2.86
N ASP A 10 20.94 10.15 1.93
CA ASP A 10 20.86 11.61 1.82
C ASP A 10 20.34 12.05 0.43
N GLY A 11 19.87 11.09 -0.36
CA GLY A 11 19.36 11.31 -1.71
C GLY A 11 20.45 11.48 -2.78
N SER A 12 21.74 11.49 -2.41
CA SER A 12 22.85 11.59 -3.36
C SER A 12 23.38 10.23 -3.83
N GLN A 13 22.88 9.13 -3.27
CA GLN A 13 23.29 7.77 -3.59
C GLN A 13 22.81 7.37 -5.00
N GLU A 14 23.71 6.94 -5.86
CA GLU A 14 23.36 6.27 -7.11
C GLU A 14 22.92 4.82 -6.83
N ILE A 15 21.61 4.56 -6.90
CA ILE A 15 21.12 3.17 -6.88
C ILE A 15 21.27 2.60 -8.30
N PRO A 16 21.97 1.47 -8.49
CA PRO A 16 22.05 0.83 -9.79
C PRO A 16 20.66 0.45 -10.31
N PRO A 17 20.37 0.66 -11.61
CA PRO A 17 19.07 0.34 -12.18
C PRO A 17 18.76 -1.14 -12.02
N LEU A 18 17.48 -1.44 -11.81
CA LEU A 18 16.97 -2.81 -11.69
C LEU A 18 17.25 -3.60 -12.98
N ASP A 19 17.85 -4.76 -12.83
CA ASP A 19 18.14 -5.66 -13.94
C ASP A 19 16.90 -6.51 -14.27
N PRO A 20 16.35 -6.45 -15.50
CA PRO A 20 15.18 -7.22 -15.89
C PRO A 20 15.37 -8.73 -15.71
N ASP A 21 16.60 -9.23 -15.84
CA ASP A 21 16.90 -10.64 -15.65
C ASP A 21 16.70 -11.05 -14.18
N GLN A 22 17.06 -10.18 -13.24
CA GLN A 22 16.92 -10.43 -11.80
C GLN A 22 15.46 -10.34 -11.34
N VAL A 23 14.69 -9.40 -11.91
CA VAL A 23 13.26 -9.31 -11.63
C VAL A 23 12.55 -10.58 -12.10
N LEU A 24 12.83 -11.02 -13.33
CA LEU A 24 12.29 -12.28 -13.86
C LEU A 24 12.76 -13.49 -13.03
N GLU A 25 14.00 -13.46 -12.57
CA GLU A 25 14.59 -14.51 -11.74
C GLU A 25 13.83 -14.72 -10.42
N ASN A 26 13.54 -13.63 -9.71
CA ASN A 26 12.83 -13.65 -8.42
C ASN A 26 11.34 -14.00 -8.58
N LEU A 27 10.77 -13.80 -9.77
CA LEU A 27 9.39 -14.17 -10.11
C LEU A 27 9.25 -15.64 -10.54
N THR A 28 10.31 -16.23 -11.08
CA THR A 28 10.28 -17.55 -11.74
C THR A 28 9.78 -18.65 -10.81
N ASP A 29 10.23 -18.68 -9.55
CA ASP A 29 9.89 -19.78 -8.64
C ASP A 29 8.39 -19.77 -8.29
N ASP A 30 7.85 -18.58 -8.02
CA ASP A 30 6.42 -18.39 -7.73
C ASP A 30 5.57 -18.71 -8.96
N LEU A 31 5.99 -18.26 -10.16
CA LEU A 31 5.30 -18.61 -11.40
C LEU A 31 5.31 -20.13 -11.66
N MET A 32 6.44 -20.79 -11.39
CA MET A 32 6.56 -22.23 -11.58
C MET A 32 5.68 -23.02 -10.61
N ASN A 33 5.50 -22.51 -9.39
CA ASN A 33 4.65 -23.10 -8.36
C ASN A 33 3.16 -22.95 -8.65
N PHE A 34 2.71 -21.71 -8.88
CA PHE A 34 1.27 -21.41 -8.95
C PHE A 34 0.71 -21.44 -10.37
N GLY A 35 1.56 -21.31 -11.38
CA GLY A 35 1.14 -21.27 -12.78
C GLY A 35 0.39 -20.00 -13.16
N ASP A 36 0.56 -18.91 -12.40
CA ASP A 36 -0.07 -17.62 -12.65
C ASP A 36 0.96 -16.49 -12.47
N LEU A 37 1.13 -15.70 -13.53
CA LEU A 37 2.04 -14.56 -13.56
C LEU A 37 1.56 -13.42 -12.67
N GLN A 38 0.25 -13.17 -12.58
CA GLN A 38 -0.30 -12.11 -11.72
C GLN A 38 -0.04 -12.43 -10.26
N HIS A 39 -0.29 -13.67 -9.87
CA HIS A 39 -0.02 -14.15 -8.52
C HIS A 39 1.47 -14.07 -8.19
N ALA A 40 2.35 -14.48 -9.12
CA ALA A 40 3.79 -14.40 -8.93
C ALA A 40 4.30 -12.96 -8.79
N LEU A 41 3.78 -12.03 -9.60
CA LEU A 41 4.06 -10.59 -9.46
C LEU A 41 3.60 -10.05 -8.11
N ARG A 42 2.37 -10.38 -7.68
CA ARG A 42 1.84 -9.96 -6.39
C ARG A 42 2.72 -10.45 -5.23
N ASN A 43 3.13 -11.71 -5.26
CA ASN A 43 4.02 -12.28 -4.24
C ASN A 43 5.39 -11.58 -4.24
N LEU A 44 5.92 -11.25 -5.42
CA LEU A 44 7.15 -10.47 -5.55
C LEU A 44 7.02 -9.07 -4.95
N LEU A 45 5.94 -8.34 -5.26
CA LEU A 45 5.67 -7.00 -4.72
C LEU A 45 5.50 -7.03 -3.19
N GLN A 46 4.82 -8.05 -2.66
CA GLN A 46 4.63 -8.22 -1.22
C GLN A 46 5.93 -8.55 -0.48
N ARG A 47 6.72 -9.49 -1.02
CA ARG A 47 7.94 -10.02 -0.37
C ARG A 47 9.16 -9.11 -0.58
N GLY A 48 9.18 -8.36 -1.68
CA GLY A 48 10.36 -7.70 -2.21
C GLY A 48 11.29 -8.69 -2.94
N MET A 49 12.45 -8.19 -3.37
CA MET A 49 13.46 -8.97 -4.09
C MET A 49 14.83 -8.90 -3.41
N ARG A 50 15.70 -9.86 -3.72
CA ARG A 50 17.11 -9.81 -3.31
C ARG A 50 17.97 -9.50 -4.52
N ASN A 51 18.84 -8.52 -4.37
CA ASN A 51 19.83 -8.18 -5.39
C ASN A 51 21.06 -9.10 -5.24
N PRO A 52 21.85 -9.31 -6.32
CA PRO A 52 23.04 -10.17 -6.31
C PRO A 52 24.12 -9.77 -5.30
N MET A 53 24.13 -8.51 -4.86
CA MET A 53 25.02 -8.01 -3.80
C MET A 53 24.55 -8.38 -2.39
N GLY A 54 23.45 -9.14 -2.26
CA GLY A 54 22.88 -9.55 -0.97
C GLY A 54 22.00 -8.49 -0.30
N GLN A 55 21.89 -7.29 -0.90
CA GLN A 55 20.95 -6.26 -0.47
C GLN A 55 19.51 -6.68 -0.80
N ARG A 56 18.61 -6.56 0.18
CA ARG A 56 17.19 -6.89 0.02
C ARG A 56 16.42 -5.61 -0.28
N LEU A 57 15.81 -5.55 -1.47
CA LEU A 57 14.78 -4.56 -1.78
C LEU A 57 13.52 -4.93 -1.01
N GLN A 58 13.01 -3.97 -0.25
CA GLN A 58 11.87 -4.13 0.65
C GLN A 58 10.56 -4.28 -0.14
N GLY A 59 9.69 -5.19 0.29
CA GLY A 59 8.36 -5.33 -0.31
C GLY A 59 7.31 -4.44 0.36
N LEU A 60 6.10 -4.44 -0.19
CA LEU A 60 4.94 -3.76 0.40
C LEU A 60 4.66 -4.23 1.83
N ARG A 61 4.99 -5.48 2.17
CA ARG A 61 4.85 -6.01 3.54
C ARG A 61 5.84 -5.36 4.51
N ASP A 62 7.06 -5.10 4.05
CA ASP A 62 8.09 -4.47 4.88
C ASP A 62 7.74 -2.98 5.10
N LEU A 63 7.26 -2.28 4.06
CA LEU A 63 6.76 -0.90 4.17
C LEU A 63 5.57 -0.81 5.14
N LEU A 64 4.59 -1.70 5.03
CA LEU A 64 3.45 -1.78 5.96
C LEU A 64 3.92 -2.02 7.41
N GLN A 65 4.93 -2.87 7.60
CA GLN A 65 5.49 -3.13 8.92
C GLN A 65 6.18 -1.90 9.50
N GLN A 66 6.94 -1.15 8.70
CA GLN A 66 7.56 0.11 9.10
C GLN A 66 6.50 1.15 9.48
N LEU A 67 5.44 1.25 8.68
CA LEU A 67 4.35 2.19 8.92
C LEU A 67 3.62 1.90 10.25
N ARG A 68 3.35 0.62 10.51
CA ARG A 68 2.81 0.17 11.82
C ARG A 68 3.77 0.38 12.98
N GLN A 69 5.08 0.25 12.74
CA GLN A 69 6.09 0.55 13.75
C GLN A 69 6.13 2.05 14.07
N GLN A 70 6.11 2.89 13.04
CA GLN A 70 6.08 4.35 13.18
C GLN A 70 4.84 4.82 13.94
N ARG A 71 3.66 4.25 13.62
CA ARG A 71 2.42 4.48 14.35
C ARG A 71 2.55 4.16 15.84
N ARG A 72 3.09 2.98 16.18
CA ARG A 72 3.28 2.59 17.58
C ARG A 72 4.25 3.51 18.31
N GLN A 73 5.36 3.87 17.67
CA GLN A 73 6.33 4.81 18.25
C GLN A 73 5.69 6.16 18.56
N MET A 74 4.79 6.67 17.72
CA MET A 74 4.06 7.91 17.99
C MET A 74 3.08 7.77 19.16
N LEU A 75 2.30 6.68 19.20
CA LEU A 75 1.35 6.42 20.28
C LEU A 75 2.03 6.20 21.64
N ASP A 76 3.21 5.59 21.64
CA ASP A 76 3.99 5.29 22.85
C ASP A 76 4.84 6.48 23.31
N ARG A 77 5.10 7.47 22.45
CA ARG A 77 5.95 8.62 22.76
C ARG A 77 5.17 9.81 23.32
N TYR A 78 4.04 10.14 22.70
CA TYR A 78 3.31 11.37 23.00
C TYR A 78 2.09 11.16 23.89
N ASN A 79 1.75 12.20 24.65
CA ASN A 79 0.55 12.30 25.47
C ASN A 79 -0.35 13.44 24.96
N LEU A 80 -1.60 13.13 24.58
CA LEU A 80 -2.59 14.14 24.18
C LEU A 80 -3.47 14.63 25.33
N SER A 81 -3.41 13.99 26.51
CA SER A 81 -4.24 14.41 27.64
C SER A 81 -3.81 15.75 28.22
N SER A 82 -2.50 16.06 28.22
CA SER A 82 -1.95 17.29 28.78
C SER A 82 -2.29 18.57 27.98
N VAL A 83 -2.51 18.46 26.66
CA VAL A 83 -2.82 19.61 25.79
C VAL A 83 -4.08 20.34 26.25
N PHE A 84 -5.11 19.58 26.63
CA PHE A 84 -6.38 20.14 27.11
C PHE A 84 -6.27 20.62 28.56
N ASP A 85 -5.42 19.98 29.35
CA ASP A 85 -5.11 20.41 30.71
C ASP A 85 -4.35 21.75 30.72
N ASP A 86 -3.46 22.00 29.76
CA ASP A 86 -2.72 23.26 29.63
C ASP A 86 -3.63 24.44 29.30
N ILE A 87 -4.56 24.27 28.36
CA ILE A 87 -5.54 25.30 28.03
C ILE A 87 -6.43 25.58 29.25
N LYS A 88 -6.81 24.54 29.99
CA LYS A 88 -7.57 24.65 31.24
C LYS A 88 -6.77 25.35 32.34
N ASN A 89 -5.48 25.07 32.47
CA ASN A 89 -4.60 25.71 33.45
C ASN A 89 -4.41 27.19 33.15
N ARG A 90 -4.18 27.56 31.88
CA ARG A 90 -4.08 28.97 31.45
C ARG A 90 -5.38 29.73 31.71
N LEU A 91 -6.53 29.10 31.45
CA LEU A 91 -7.84 29.70 31.74
C LEU A 91 -8.05 29.88 33.25
N ASN A 92 -7.70 28.88 34.05
CA ASN A 92 -7.77 28.96 35.51
C ASN A 92 -6.86 30.05 36.07
N GLU A 93 -5.65 30.21 35.51
CA GLU A 93 -4.72 31.29 35.88
C GLU A 93 -5.36 32.65 35.60
N ILE A 94 -5.95 32.86 34.42
CA ILE A 94 -6.67 34.08 34.04
C ILE A 94 -7.80 34.38 35.02
N VAL A 95 -8.62 33.37 35.34
CA VAL A 95 -9.73 33.51 36.30
C VAL A 95 -9.20 33.82 37.70
N GLN A 96 -8.09 33.21 38.11
CA GLN A 96 -7.48 33.44 39.41
C GLN A 96 -6.92 34.87 39.53
N MET A 97 -6.21 35.37 38.52
CA MET A 97 -5.71 36.76 38.50
C MET A 97 -6.85 37.77 38.65
N GLU A 98 -7.95 37.56 37.93
CA GLU A 98 -9.13 38.42 38.05
C GLU A 98 -9.75 38.33 39.46
N ARG A 99 -9.86 37.13 40.04
CA ARG A 99 -10.36 36.94 41.42
C ARG A 99 -9.50 37.66 42.45
N GLU A 100 -8.17 37.56 42.33
CA GLU A 100 -7.22 38.23 43.24
C GLU A 100 -7.31 39.75 43.14
N THR A 101 -7.50 40.29 41.93
CA THR A 101 -7.69 41.72 41.72
C THR A 101 -9.04 42.20 42.25
N ILE A 102 -10.12 41.42 42.09
CA ILE A 102 -11.44 41.72 42.69
C ILE A 102 -11.35 41.73 44.22
N ASP A 103 -10.72 40.72 44.82
CA ASP A 103 -10.59 40.61 46.28
C ASP A 103 -9.74 41.74 46.88
N ARG A 104 -8.68 42.17 46.18
CA ARG A 104 -7.86 43.32 46.58
C ARG A 104 -8.68 44.62 46.58
N ARG A 105 -9.43 44.89 45.51
CA ARG A 105 -10.29 46.09 45.44
C ARG A 105 -11.43 46.06 46.44
N LEU A 106 -11.96 44.87 46.75
CA LEU A 106 -12.96 44.70 47.81
C LEU A 106 -12.38 45.03 49.20
N GLN A 107 -11.15 44.60 49.49
CA GLN A 107 -10.47 44.92 50.75
C GLN A 107 -10.12 46.40 50.87
N GLU A 108 -9.66 47.04 49.80
CA GLU A 108 -9.40 48.49 49.77
C GLU A 108 -10.67 49.30 50.04
N ALA A 109 -11.80 48.91 49.45
CA ALA A 109 -13.10 49.52 49.71
C ALA A 109 -13.56 49.35 51.18
N LEU A 110 -13.25 48.21 51.81
CA LEU A 110 -13.56 47.93 53.23
C LEU A 110 -12.64 48.70 54.20
N GLN A 111 -11.39 48.98 53.82
CA GLN A 111 -10.47 49.77 54.64
C GLN A 111 -10.79 51.27 54.59
N GLY A 112 -11.30 51.76 53.46
CA GLY A 112 -11.80 53.14 53.32
C GLY A 112 -12.96 53.48 54.26
N GLU A 113 -13.79 52.50 54.65
CA GLU A 113 -14.91 52.69 55.60
C GLU A 113 -14.46 52.71 57.08
N ARG A 114 -13.32 52.11 57.44
CA ARG A 114 -12.85 52.04 58.85
C ARG A 114 -12.10 53.29 59.32
N GLY A 115 -11.82 54.25 58.44
CA GLY A 115 -11.09 55.48 58.76
C GLY A 115 -11.90 56.61 59.43
N GLN A 116 -13.20 56.44 59.69
CA GLN A 116 -14.06 57.48 60.27
C GLN A 116 -14.89 56.96 61.47
N GLN A 117 -14.26 56.90 62.65
CA GLN A 117 -14.96 56.89 63.96
C GLN A 117 -14.16 57.72 65.00
N PRO A 118 -14.78 58.60 65.83
CA PRO A 118 -14.06 59.46 66.78
C PRO A 118 -13.99 58.91 68.23
N GLY A 119 -12.76 58.89 68.82
CA GLY A 119 -12.38 58.88 70.27
C GLY A 119 -12.83 57.68 71.15
N GLU A 120 -12.09 57.11 72.11
CA GLU A 120 -11.04 57.55 73.07
C GLU A 120 -10.37 56.30 73.76
N PRO A 121 -9.36 56.38 74.68
CA PRO A 121 -8.08 55.66 74.52
C PRO A 121 -7.64 54.66 75.64
N GLN A 122 -6.46 54.03 75.41
CA GLN A 122 -5.53 53.29 76.31
C GLN A 122 -5.65 51.75 76.35
N ALA A 123 -4.58 50.93 76.37
CA ALA A 123 -3.12 51.13 76.30
C ALA A 123 -2.43 49.80 75.95
N GLY A 124 -1.26 49.83 75.30
CA GLY A 124 -0.38 48.67 75.18
C GLY A 124 0.61 48.68 74.00
N SER A 125 1.63 49.54 74.05
CA SER A 125 2.90 49.43 73.28
C SER A 125 3.88 48.48 74.03
N PRO A 126 5.08 48.12 73.51
CA PRO A 126 5.86 48.67 72.37
C PRO A 126 6.27 47.58 71.33
N GLN A 127 6.85 47.84 70.16
CA GLN A 127 8.14 48.53 69.96
C GLN A 127 8.49 48.73 68.48
N GLN A 128 9.06 49.92 68.22
CA GLN A 128 9.98 50.35 67.15
C GLN A 128 9.49 50.50 65.71
N GLY A 129 9.49 51.76 65.27
CA GLY A 129 9.36 52.15 63.88
C GLY A 129 10.46 53.09 63.42
N GLY A 130 10.34 53.44 62.15
CA GLY A 130 10.86 54.62 61.49
C GLY A 130 11.67 54.29 60.23
N GLN A 131 11.41 54.84 59.03
CA GLN A 131 10.23 55.48 58.44
C GLN A 131 10.54 55.66 56.94
N ASP A 132 9.52 55.46 56.11
CA ASP A 132 9.46 55.70 54.66
C ASP A 132 9.40 57.19 54.31
N ASP A 133 9.96 57.54 53.15
CA ASP A 133 9.56 58.65 52.28
C ASP A 133 9.79 58.19 50.82
N GLY A 134 8.73 57.80 50.10
CA GLY A 134 8.85 57.31 48.71
C GLY A 134 7.59 57.30 47.85
N LEU A 135 6.39 57.42 48.41
CA LEU A 135 5.13 57.17 47.68
C LEU A 135 4.53 58.40 46.96
N SER A 136 5.11 59.61 47.07
CA SER A 136 4.56 60.81 46.41
C SER A 136 5.05 61.03 44.96
N ALA A 137 6.06 60.30 44.49
CA ALA A 137 6.68 60.52 43.18
C ALA A 137 6.01 59.72 42.04
N LEU A 138 5.47 58.55 42.36
CA LEU A 138 4.92 57.62 41.38
C LEU A 138 3.53 58.05 40.88
N ASP A 139 2.70 58.60 41.77
CA ASP A 139 1.39 59.15 41.41
C ASP A 139 1.51 60.39 40.51
N LYS A 140 2.55 61.23 40.72
CA LYS A 140 2.83 62.39 39.85
C LYS A 140 3.32 61.97 38.46
N ALA A 141 4.16 60.94 38.38
CA ALA A 141 4.66 60.42 37.11
C ALA A 141 3.56 59.76 36.26
N LEU A 142 2.60 59.09 36.90
CA LEU A 142 1.47 58.45 36.22
C LEU A 142 0.49 59.48 35.63
N GLN A 143 0.28 60.60 36.35
CA GLN A 143 -0.60 61.69 35.91
C GLN A 143 0.00 62.46 34.72
N GLU A 144 1.30 62.75 34.74
CA GLU A 144 1.99 63.38 33.60
C GLU A 144 1.97 62.47 32.36
N ALA A 145 2.18 61.16 32.54
CA ALA A 145 2.17 60.20 31.43
C ALA A 145 0.79 60.12 30.73
N LEU A 146 -0.30 60.15 31.51
CA LEU A 146 -1.67 60.14 30.99
C LEU A 146 -2.03 61.42 30.21
N GLU A 147 -1.58 62.59 30.66
CA GLU A 147 -1.79 63.86 29.95
C GLU A 147 -0.99 63.91 28.63
N THR A 148 0.23 63.37 28.59
CA THR A 148 0.99 63.25 27.34
C THR A 148 0.35 62.29 26.33
N ALA A 149 -0.24 61.19 26.79
CA ALA A 149 -0.92 60.22 25.92
C ALA A 149 -2.22 60.79 25.31
N GLN A 150 -2.96 61.59 26.08
CA GLN A 150 -4.17 62.27 25.57
C GLN A 150 -3.84 63.35 24.53
N ARG A 151 -2.77 64.13 24.73
CA ARG A 151 -2.31 65.11 23.74
C ARG A 151 -1.83 64.47 22.44
N ALA A 152 -1.15 63.32 22.52
CA ALA A 152 -0.71 62.57 21.35
C ALA A 152 -1.88 61.99 20.53
N MET A 153 -2.98 61.58 21.19
CA MET A 153 -4.20 61.12 20.51
C MET A 153 -4.96 62.27 19.84
N GLU A 154 -5.06 63.44 20.48
CA GLU A 154 -5.72 64.62 19.88
C GLU A 154 -4.93 65.21 18.69
N GLU A 155 -3.60 65.07 18.65
CA GLU A 155 -2.77 65.45 17.49
C GLU A 155 -2.84 64.43 16.33
N ALA A 156 -3.06 63.15 16.64
CA ALA A 156 -3.26 62.11 15.63
C ALA A 156 -4.63 62.22 14.93
N GLU A 157 -5.69 62.63 15.64
CA GLU A 157 -7.00 62.86 15.03
C GLU A 157 -7.07 64.14 14.17
N ARG A 158 -6.17 65.11 14.40
CA ARG A 158 -6.09 66.35 13.60
C ARG A 158 -5.27 66.24 12.32
N SER A 159 -4.50 65.16 12.13
CA SER A 159 -3.56 65.01 11.00
C SER A 159 -4.04 64.09 9.87
N GLY A 160 -5.26 63.53 9.96
CA GLY A 160 -5.82 62.61 8.95
C GLY A 160 -6.93 63.21 8.08
N LEU A 161 -6.64 64.20 7.22
CA LEU A 161 -7.56 64.64 6.15
C LEU A 161 -6.85 64.77 4.79
N GLY A 162 -7.29 63.95 3.82
CA GLY A 162 -6.96 63.95 2.38
C GLY A 162 -6.62 62.52 1.90
N GLN A 163 -7.24 61.89 0.89
CA GLN A 163 -7.95 62.36 -0.31
C GLN A 163 -8.86 61.23 -0.88
N GLN A 164 -10.04 61.65 -1.36
CA GLN A 164 -10.79 61.25 -2.58
C GLN A 164 -11.29 59.80 -2.80
N ASP A 165 -12.63 59.58 -2.90
CA ASP A 165 -13.56 59.78 -4.05
C ASP A 165 -13.54 58.49 -4.94
N ARG A 166 -14.59 57.77 -5.37
CA ARG A 166 -16.05 57.89 -5.60
C ARG A 166 -16.60 56.45 -5.61
N GLY A 167 -17.89 56.12 -5.52
CA GLY A 167 -19.14 56.86 -5.60
C GLY A 167 -20.31 55.86 -5.59
N GLY A 168 -21.51 56.34 -5.33
CA GLY A 168 -22.74 55.55 -5.40
C GLY A 168 -23.90 56.19 -4.66
N SER A 169 -24.87 56.69 -5.40
CA SER A 169 -26.23 57.09 -4.97
C SER A 169 -27.14 56.92 -6.20
N PRO A 170 -28.48 56.95 -6.12
CA PRO A 170 -29.41 57.01 -4.97
C PRO A 170 -30.69 56.11 -5.11
N GLN A 171 -31.68 56.32 -4.22
CA GLN A 171 -33.14 55.97 -4.29
C GLN A 171 -33.53 54.54 -3.87
N ASP A 172 -34.63 54.25 -3.13
CA ASP A 172 -35.84 54.95 -2.65
C ASP A 172 -36.35 54.23 -1.36
N ARG A 173 -36.67 54.90 -0.25
CA ARG A 173 -38.02 55.34 0.20
C ARG A 173 -39.23 54.45 -0.17
N GLN A 174 -39.79 53.74 0.82
CA GLN A 174 -41.22 53.78 1.27
C GLN A 174 -41.42 52.73 2.37
N SER A 175 -41.64 53.12 3.63
CA SER A 175 -42.93 53.43 4.29
C SER A 175 -43.79 52.22 4.66
N GLY A 176 -43.95 52.01 5.97
CA GLY A 176 -44.96 51.13 6.57
C GLY A 176 -45.17 51.49 8.04
N ARG A 177 -46.15 52.36 8.28
CA ARG A 177 -46.55 52.98 9.56
C ARG A 177 -47.72 52.19 10.17
N GLN A 178 -47.70 51.91 11.47
CA GLN A 178 -48.86 51.83 12.39
C GLN A 178 -48.27 51.74 13.82
N ARG A 179 -48.26 52.75 14.70
CA ARG A 179 -49.23 53.72 15.25
C ARG A 179 -50.20 53.15 16.30
N GLY A 180 -49.97 53.59 17.54
CA GLY A 180 -50.87 53.55 18.70
C GLY A 180 -50.06 53.23 19.97
N GLY A 181 -49.93 54.05 21.01
CA GLY A 181 -50.44 55.38 21.32
C GLY A 181 -50.14 55.69 22.79
N THR A 182 -49.37 56.76 23.01
CA THR A 182 -49.45 57.77 24.08
C THR A 182 -49.82 57.38 25.52
N GLN A 183 -48.90 57.67 26.44
CA GLN A 183 -49.09 58.72 27.47
C GLN A 183 -47.73 59.34 27.77
N GLY A 184 -47.66 60.67 27.77
CA GLY A 184 -46.47 61.44 28.10
C GLY A 184 -46.74 62.31 29.31
N GLU A 185 -45.69 62.69 30.02
CA GLU A 185 -45.68 63.88 30.84
C GLU A 185 -44.32 64.56 30.75
N GLN A 186 -44.40 65.88 30.57
CA GLN A 186 -43.32 66.81 30.24
C GLN A 186 -42.53 67.19 31.49
N SER A 187 -41.22 67.41 31.35
CA SER A 187 -40.43 68.19 32.30
C SER A 187 -40.14 69.57 31.69
N PRO A 188 -40.41 70.69 32.39
CA PRO A 188 -39.95 72.01 31.98
C PRO A 188 -38.55 72.31 32.52
N GLY A 189 -37.78 73.10 31.78
CA GLY A 189 -36.49 73.61 32.21
C GLY A 189 -36.59 74.78 33.20
N GLY A 190 -35.45 75.09 33.85
CA GLY A 190 -35.16 76.43 34.35
C GLY A 190 -34.80 76.55 35.84
N ALA A 191 -33.50 76.42 36.14
CA ALA A 191 -32.68 77.19 37.09
C ALA A 191 -33.21 77.56 38.51
N GLN A 192 -32.51 77.08 39.55
CA GLN A 192 -31.92 77.98 40.58
C GLN A 192 -30.84 77.32 41.45
N GLN A 193 -29.84 78.15 41.79
CA GLN A 193 -28.62 77.86 42.55
C GLN A 193 -28.85 77.56 44.03
N GLY A 194 -28.04 76.65 44.60
CA GLY A 194 -27.85 76.44 46.04
C GLY A 194 -26.54 75.71 46.33
N LYS A 195 -25.71 76.29 47.21
CA LYS A 195 -24.30 76.03 47.55
C LYS A 195 -23.89 74.60 48.02
N PRO A 196 -22.56 74.30 48.05
CA PRO A 196 -22.00 72.95 48.15
C PRO A 196 -21.70 72.49 49.58
N GLY A 197 -21.90 71.19 49.84
CA GLY A 197 -21.42 70.51 51.04
C GLY A 197 -21.39 68.99 50.84
N GLY A 198 -20.23 68.36 51.06
CA GLY A 198 -20.12 66.90 51.26
C GLY A 198 -19.21 66.14 50.28
N THR A 199 -17.89 66.33 50.32
CA THR A 199 -16.91 65.43 49.64
C THR A 199 -16.78 64.05 50.30
N GLY A 200 -17.38 63.83 51.48
CA GLY A 200 -17.39 62.53 52.16
C GLY A 200 -18.48 61.56 51.69
N ASP A 201 -19.65 62.06 51.26
CA ASP A 201 -20.77 61.21 50.84
C ASP A 201 -20.57 60.63 49.44
N GLN A 202 -19.96 61.39 48.51
CA GLN A 202 -19.63 60.90 47.16
C GLN A 202 -18.57 59.80 47.16
N ALA A 203 -17.57 59.89 48.05
CA ALA A 203 -16.53 58.87 48.20
C ALA A 203 -17.11 57.57 48.80
N ASN A 204 -18.04 57.69 49.74
CA ASN A 204 -18.74 56.53 50.33
C ASN A 204 -19.73 55.88 49.36
N GLU A 205 -20.42 56.67 48.53
CA GLU A 205 -21.32 56.17 47.50
C GLU A 205 -20.56 55.44 46.38
N PHE A 206 -19.41 55.99 45.96
CA PHE A 206 -18.50 55.36 45.01
C PHE A 206 -17.91 54.04 45.55
N ASN A 207 -17.45 54.00 46.80
CA ASN A 207 -16.93 52.78 47.43
C ASN A 207 -18.01 51.68 47.57
N ARG A 208 -19.25 52.05 47.88
CA ARG A 208 -20.39 51.11 47.89
C ARG A 208 -20.70 50.57 46.49
N MET A 209 -20.66 51.42 45.46
CA MET A 209 -20.86 51.01 44.08
C MET A 209 -19.77 50.06 43.60
N LEU A 210 -18.50 50.38 43.87
CA LEU A 210 -17.36 49.51 43.56
C LEU A 210 -17.46 48.16 44.26
N ARG A 211 -17.91 48.14 45.51
CA ARG A 211 -18.15 46.91 46.27
C ARG A 211 -19.26 46.06 45.65
N GLN A 212 -20.39 46.66 45.28
CA GLN A 212 -21.48 45.94 44.61
C GLN A 212 -21.04 45.36 43.25
N ILE A 213 -20.21 46.10 42.50
CA ILE A 213 -19.65 45.65 41.22
C ILE A 213 -18.66 44.49 41.46
N ALA A 214 -17.78 44.61 42.45
CA ALA A 214 -16.80 43.58 42.81
C ALA A 214 -17.49 42.29 43.32
N GLU A 215 -18.49 42.40 44.20
CA GLU A 215 -19.26 41.25 44.71
C GLU A 215 -20.03 40.55 43.58
N ARG A 216 -20.65 41.30 42.66
CA ARG A 216 -21.34 40.74 41.49
C ARG A 216 -20.37 40.04 40.53
N LYS A 217 -19.20 40.61 40.29
CA LYS A 217 -18.15 40.01 39.45
C LYS A 217 -17.55 38.76 40.08
N LYS A 218 -17.37 38.73 41.41
CA LYS A 218 -16.93 37.54 42.14
C LYS A 218 -17.95 36.40 42.01
N GLN A 219 -19.23 36.68 42.24
CA GLN A 219 -20.30 35.70 42.06
C GLN A 219 -20.40 35.17 40.62
N PHE A 220 -20.11 36.01 39.62
CA PHE A 220 -20.04 35.57 38.22
C PHE A 220 -18.90 34.57 38.01
N LEU A 221 -17.70 34.87 38.53
CA LEU A 221 -16.55 33.97 38.42
C LEU A 221 -16.71 32.68 39.25
N ASP A 222 -17.49 32.70 40.33
CA ASP A 222 -17.78 31.52 41.15
C ASP A 222 -18.79 30.56 40.48
N ASN A 223 -19.64 31.10 39.59
CA ASN A 223 -20.63 30.35 38.82
C ASN A 223 -20.15 29.98 37.40
N LEU A 224 -18.86 30.11 37.12
CA LEU A 224 -18.29 29.70 35.83
C LEU A 224 -18.55 28.19 35.59
N PRO A 225 -18.95 27.79 34.37
CA PRO A 225 -19.11 26.38 34.01
C PRO A 225 -17.82 25.57 34.27
N SER A 226 -17.98 24.30 34.64
CA SER A 226 -16.84 23.41 34.94
C SER A 226 -16.15 22.86 33.69
N ASP A 227 -16.78 22.99 32.52
CA ASP A 227 -16.21 22.67 31.22
C ASP A 227 -15.47 23.88 30.64
N LEU A 228 -14.32 23.60 29.98
CA LEU A 228 -13.38 24.60 29.48
C LEU A 228 -14.04 25.66 28.58
N ALA A 229 -15.04 25.26 27.84
CA ALA A 229 -15.61 26.07 26.79
C ALA A 229 -16.78 26.93 27.21
N GLY A 230 -17.63 26.43 28.11
CA GLY A 230 -18.60 27.25 28.83
C GLY A 230 -17.88 28.38 29.54
N ALA A 231 -16.75 28.09 30.20
CA ALA A 231 -15.92 29.10 30.85
C ALA A 231 -15.34 30.14 29.87
N VAL A 232 -14.78 29.71 28.72
CA VAL A 232 -14.28 30.64 27.68
C VAL A 232 -15.40 31.53 27.11
N ARG A 233 -16.61 31.00 26.90
CA ARG A 233 -17.74 31.77 26.35
C ARG A 233 -18.23 32.85 27.32
N GLU A 234 -18.40 32.50 28.58
CA GLU A 234 -18.82 33.45 29.62
C GLU A 234 -17.76 34.55 29.80
N LEU A 235 -16.47 34.19 29.73
CA LEU A 235 -15.36 35.15 29.82
C LEU A 235 -15.19 36.02 28.57
N GLN A 236 -15.68 35.60 27.40
CA GLN A 236 -15.60 36.39 26.16
C GLN A 236 -16.41 37.70 26.25
N ASN A 237 -17.54 37.66 26.97
CA ASN A 237 -18.40 38.82 27.22
C ASN A 237 -18.15 39.45 28.59
N TYR A 238 -17.12 39.00 29.31
CA TYR A 238 -16.78 39.45 30.64
C TYR A 238 -15.87 40.68 30.60
N GLU A 239 -16.23 41.71 31.37
CA GLU A 239 -15.40 42.89 31.55
C GLU A 239 -14.38 42.67 32.68
N PHE A 240 -13.15 42.31 32.32
CA PHE A 240 -12.03 42.16 33.26
C PHE A 240 -11.70 43.47 33.99
N MET A 241 -11.53 43.40 35.31
CA MET A 241 -11.01 44.48 36.16
C MET A 241 -9.47 44.51 36.16
N ASP A 242 -8.86 43.34 35.95
CA ASP A 242 -7.42 43.16 35.81
C ASP A 242 -6.97 43.34 34.34
N PRO A 243 -6.14 44.35 34.04
CA PRO A 243 -5.66 44.57 32.67
C PRO A 243 -4.72 43.46 32.16
N GLU A 244 -4.00 42.77 33.05
CA GLU A 244 -3.10 41.66 32.72
C GLU A 244 -3.90 40.38 32.42
N ALA A 245 -4.92 40.08 33.23
CA ALA A 245 -5.82 38.94 32.97
C ALA A 245 -6.53 39.08 31.61
N ARG A 246 -6.96 40.31 31.28
CA ARG A 246 -7.57 40.64 29.98
C ARG A 246 -6.62 40.37 28.81
N ALA A 247 -5.36 40.78 28.92
CA ALA A 247 -4.36 40.59 27.87
C ALA A 247 -4.07 39.10 27.62
N LYS A 248 -3.87 38.33 28.69
CA LYS A 248 -3.66 36.87 28.61
C LYS A 248 -4.87 36.12 28.03
N PHE A 249 -6.09 36.55 28.34
CA PHE A 249 -7.30 35.99 27.74
C PHE A 249 -7.40 36.27 26.23
N GLN A 250 -7.05 37.48 25.80
CA GLN A 250 -7.03 37.84 24.38
C GLN A 250 -5.97 37.05 23.60
N GLU A 251 -4.79 36.83 24.19
CA GLU A 251 -3.74 36.00 23.60
C GLU A 251 -4.19 34.54 23.44
N LEU A 252 -4.83 33.98 24.46
CA LEU A 252 -5.44 32.64 24.39
C LEU A 252 -6.47 32.55 23.27
N MET A 253 -7.33 33.56 23.14
CA MET A 253 -8.35 33.62 22.09
C MET A 253 -7.76 33.77 20.69
N GLU A 254 -6.72 34.56 20.49
CA GLU A 254 -6.04 34.69 19.20
C GLU A 254 -5.30 33.40 18.81
N MET A 255 -4.70 32.67 19.77
CA MET A 255 -4.12 31.34 19.53
C MET A 255 -5.18 30.34 19.05
N LEU A 256 -6.32 30.26 19.75
CA LEU A 256 -7.44 29.38 19.38
C LEU A 256 -8.06 29.76 18.03
N LYS A 257 -8.23 31.06 17.79
CA LYS A 257 -8.77 31.60 16.53
C LYS A 257 -7.85 31.32 15.35
N LYS A 258 -6.54 31.51 15.49
CA LYS A 258 -5.57 31.21 14.44
C LYS A 258 -5.55 29.72 14.09
N ALA A 259 -5.63 28.85 15.09
CA ALA A 259 -5.76 27.40 14.90
C ALA A 259 -7.04 27.01 14.13
N MET A 260 -8.14 27.74 14.31
CA MET A 260 -9.41 27.47 13.61
C MET A 260 -9.56 28.18 12.24
N MET A 261 -8.93 29.34 12.04
CA MET A 261 -9.13 30.19 10.86
C MET A 261 -8.29 29.79 9.64
N ASP A 262 -7.15 29.13 9.82
CA ASP A 262 -6.21 28.84 8.72
C ASP A 262 -6.68 27.74 7.76
N THR A 263 -7.74 26.97 8.08
CA THR A 263 -8.10 25.78 7.28
C THR A 263 -9.58 25.63 6.87
N PHE A 264 -10.57 26.25 7.55
CA PHE A 264 -11.98 25.85 7.35
C PHE A 264 -13.00 26.95 7.01
N PHE A 265 -12.82 28.21 7.44
CA PHE A 265 -13.91 29.21 7.39
C PHE A 265 -14.07 29.97 6.05
N LYS A 266 -13.03 30.04 5.23
CA LYS A 266 -13.05 30.81 3.96
C LYS A 266 -13.87 30.14 2.86
N ASP A 267 -13.85 28.81 2.79
CA ASP A 267 -14.53 28.06 1.74
C ASP A 267 -16.04 27.91 2.03
N LEU A 268 -16.42 27.69 3.29
CA LEU A 268 -17.83 27.54 3.68
C LEU A 268 -18.65 28.83 3.51
N TYR A 269 -18.05 29.99 3.82
CA TYR A 269 -18.73 31.29 3.72
C TYR A 269 -19.08 31.67 2.28
N ASN A 270 -18.22 31.33 1.32
CA ASN A 270 -18.42 31.60 -0.10
C ASN A 270 -19.43 30.65 -0.75
N GLN A 271 -19.57 29.43 -0.23
CA GLN A 271 -20.48 28.41 -0.76
C GLN A 271 -21.94 28.66 -0.34
N ILE A 272 -22.17 29.19 0.87
CA ILE A 272 -23.51 29.41 1.42
C ILE A 272 -24.16 30.70 0.88
N GLN A 273 -23.39 31.75 0.60
CA GLN A 273 -23.94 33.01 0.06
C GLN A 273 -24.43 32.94 -1.40
N GLY A 274 -24.09 31.89 -2.15
CA GLY A 274 -24.41 31.77 -3.58
C GLY A 274 -25.69 30.99 -3.92
N MET A 275 -26.42 30.46 -2.94
CA MET A 275 -27.55 29.56 -3.20
C MET A 275 -28.86 30.32 -3.50
N THR A 276 -29.54 29.92 -4.57
CA THR A 276 -30.85 30.45 -4.95
C THR A 276 -32.00 29.68 -4.26
N PRO A 277 -33.18 30.31 -4.04
CA PRO A 277 -34.33 29.62 -3.45
C PRO A 277 -34.81 28.38 -4.22
N GLU A 278 -34.63 28.34 -5.55
CA GLU A 278 -34.97 27.20 -6.40
C GLU A 278 -34.05 26.00 -6.18
N GLN A 279 -32.77 26.25 -5.92
CA GLN A 279 -31.80 25.19 -5.59
C GLN A 279 -32.09 24.58 -4.21
N LEU A 280 -32.55 25.39 -3.26
CA LEU A 280 -32.94 24.94 -1.93
C LEU A 280 -34.14 23.96 -1.99
N GLU A 281 -35.12 24.25 -2.85
CA GLU A 281 -36.30 23.38 -3.03
C GLU A 281 -35.92 22.03 -3.65
N ARG A 282 -35.00 22.04 -4.60
CA ARG A 282 -34.51 20.83 -5.24
C ARG A 282 -33.71 19.93 -4.29
N ILE A 283 -32.93 20.52 -3.39
CA ILE A 283 -32.19 19.81 -2.33
C ILE A 283 -33.15 19.14 -1.34
N LYS A 284 -34.25 19.81 -0.95
CA LYS A 284 -35.27 19.20 -0.08
C LYS A 284 -35.86 17.94 -0.68
N GLN A 285 -36.23 18.00 -1.95
CA GLN A 285 -36.84 16.88 -2.64
C GLN A 285 -35.87 15.69 -2.74
N MET A 286 -34.59 15.97 -3.03
CA MET A 286 -33.52 14.97 -3.02
C MET A 286 -33.37 14.29 -1.65
N VAL A 287 -33.31 15.04 -0.56
CA VAL A 287 -33.15 14.47 0.80
C VAL A 287 -34.35 13.60 1.18
N ARG A 288 -35.58 14.00 0.79
CA ARG A 288 -36.79 13.20 1.01
C ARG A 288 -36.76 11.87 0.25
N ASP A 289 -36.41 11.91 -1.03
CA ASP A 289 -36.33 10.71 -1.85
C ASP A 289 -35.22 9.78 -1.35
N LEU A 290 -34.10 10.33 -0.89
CA LEU A 290 -33.03 9.57 -0.26
C LEU A 290 -33.48 8.88 1.04
N ASN A 291 -34.22 9.58 1.91
CA ASN A 291 -34.76 8.98 3.13
C ASN A 291 -35.69 7.81 2.84
N ARG A 292 -36.54 7.93 1.81
CA ARG A 292 -37.42 6.83 1.37
C ARG A 292 -36.59 5.62 0.94
N MET A 293 -35.53 5.82 0.17
CA MET A 293 -34.64 4.74 -0.27
C MET A 293 -33.89 4.08 0.88
N LEU A 294 -33.42 4.85 1.86
CA LEU A 294 -32.76 4.31 3.05
C LEU A 294 -33.72 3.48 3.90
N GLN A 295 -34.96 3.94 4.08
CA GLN A 295 -36.00 3.19 4.79
C GLN A 295 -36.38 1.90 4.07
N GLU A 296 -36.52 1.94 2.75
CA GLU A 296 -36.78 0.75 1.92
C GLU A 296 -35.65 -0.29 2.06
N LYS A 297 -34.39 0.17 2.03
CA LYS A 297 -33.22 -0.69 2.25
C LYS A 297 -33.17 -1.28 3.66
N MET A 298 -33.50 -0.49 4.69
CA MET A 298 -33.60 -0.96 6.07
C MET A 298 -34.73 -1.99 6.27
N ALA A 299 -35.80 -1.90 5.48
CA ALA A 299 -36.87 -2.90 5.43
C ALA A 299 -36.49 -4.15 4.62
N GLY A 300 -35.28 -4.21 4.06
CA GLY A 300 -34.77 -5.34 3.27
C GLY A 300 -35.16 -5.31 1.78
N GLY A 301 -35.64 -4.17 1.27
CA GLY A 301 -35.94 -3.96 -0.16
C GLY A 301 -34.74 -3.49 -0.98
N GLU A 302 -34.90 -3.45 -2.30
CA GLU A 302 -33.91 -2.95 -3.26
C GLU A 302 -34.39 -1.61 -3.87
N PRO A 303 -34.00 -0.46 -3.29
CA PRO A 303 -34.42 0.85 -3.79
C PRO A 303 -33.80 1.19 -5.16
N ASP A 304 -34.57 1.87 -6.02
CA ASP A 304 -34.17 2.27 -7.38
C ASP A 304 -33.23 3.49 -7.37
N PHE A 305 -31.93 3.19 -7.29
CA PHE A 305 -30.86 4.21 -7.29
C PHE A 305 -30.62 4.84 -8.67
N ASP A 306 -30.91 4.13 -9.76
CA ASP A 306 -30.72 4.64 -11.11
C ASP A 306 -31.70 5.80 -11.39
N GLN A 307 -32.95 5.67 -10.92
CA GLN A 307 -33.95 6.74 -11.00
C GLN A 307 -33.55 7.96 -10.16
N PHE A 308 -33.00 7.75 -8.97
CA PHE A 308 -32.50 8.83 -8.11
C PHE A 308 -31.39 9.63 -8.79
N MET A 309 -30.42 8.94 -9.41
CA MET A 309 -29.32 9.57 -10.12
C MET A 309 -29.75 10.29 -11.40
N GLN A 310 -30.80 9.84 -12.07
CA GLN A 310 -31.38 10.56 -13.22
C GLN A 310 -32.01 11.90 -12.81
N GLN A 311 -32.55 12.02 -11.59
CA GLN A 311 -33.24 13.22 -11.11
C GLN A 311 -32.31 14.22 -10.42
N TYR A 312 -31.30 13.72 -9.70
CA TYR A 312 -30.45 14.53 -8.81
C TYR A 312 -28.95 14.43 -9.11
N GLY A 313 -28.53 13.68 -10.15
CA GLY A 313 -27.12 13.40 -10.44
C GLY A 313 -26.26 14.64 -10.71
N ASP A 314 -26.85 15.72 -11.19
CA ASP A 314 -26.19 17.00 -11.43
C ASP A 314 -25.82 17.77 -10.15
N LEU A 315 -26.44 17.44 -9.01
CA LEU A 315 -26.12 18.02 -7.70
C LEU A 315 -24.82 17.45 -7.10
N PHE A 316 -24.33 16.31 -7.58
CA PHE A 316 -23.15 15.62 -7.04
C PHE A 316 -21.82 16.03 -7.72
N GLY A 317 -21.84 17.00 -8.64
CA GLY A 317 -20.63 17.58 -9.24
C GLY A 317 -19.77 16.56 -10.01
N ASN A 318 -18.44 16.69 -9.92
CA ASN A 318 -17.48 15.92 -10.71
C ASN A 318 -17.29 14.46 -10.27
N ASN A 319 -17.92 14.02 -9.18
CA ASN A 319 -17.77 12.65 -8.67
C ASN A 319 -19.11 12.06 -8.19
N PRO A 320 -20.03 11.75 -9.13
CA PRO A 320 -21.32 11.17 -8.79
C PRO A 320 -21.18 9.75 -8.21
N PRO A 321 -21.96 9.40 -7.17
CA PRO A 321 -21.94 8.05 -6.60
C PRO A 321 -22.47 7.01 -7.61
N GLN A 322 -21.83 5.83 -7.65
CA GLN A 322 -22.16 4.75 -8.58
C GLN A 322 -23.22 3.78 -8.05
N SER A 323 -23.47 3.82 -6.75
CA SER A 323 -24.46 2.97 -6.08
C SER A 323 -25.00 3.65 -4.82
N LEU A 324 -26.15 3.19 -4.32
CA LEU A 324 -26.67 3.65 -3.04
C LEU A 324 -25.69 3.37 -1.90
N ASP A 325 -24.95 2.26 -1.95
CA ASP A 325 -23.89 1.96 -0.97
C ASP A 325 -22.71 2.93 -1.05
N ASP A 326 -22.33 3.36 -2.26
CA ASP A 326 -21.30 4.40 -2.41
C ASP A 326 -21.78 5.76 -1.94
N LEU A 327 -23.03 6.13 -2.22
CA LEU A 327 -23.62 7.36 -1.70
C LEU A 327 -23.66 7.34 -0.17
N ILE A 328 -24.09 6.23 0.44
CA ILE A 328 -24.08 6.06 1.90
C ILE A 328 -22.64 6.19 2.44
N ARG A 329 -21.65 5.54 1.81
CA ARG A 329 -20.24 5.65 2.22
C ARG A 329 -19.70 7.08 2.12
N GLN A 330 -20.02 7.80 1.05
CA GLN A 330 -19.62 9.20 0.87
C GLN A 330 -20.26 10.10 1.94
N MET A 331 -21.55 9.89 2.23
CA MET A 331 -22.26 10.63 3.27
C MET A 331 -21.74 10.30 4.67
N GLN A 332 -21.40 9.04 4.95
CA GLN A 332 -20.73 8.63 6.18
C GLN A 332 -19.42 9.38 6.38
N ALA A 333 -18.59 9.48 5.33
CA ALA A 333 -17.32 10.19 5.41
C ALA A 333 -17.54 11.69 5.71
N GLN A 334 -18.51 12.33 5.06
CA GLN A 334 -18.85 13.74 5.29
C GLN A 334 -19.47 13.99 6.68
N ILE A 335 -20.38 13.13 7.13
CA ILE A 335 -21.02 13.24 8.45
C ILE A 335 -20.00 12.98 9.55
N ALA A 336 -19.12 11.99 9.41
CA ALA A 336 -18.04 11.74 10.36
C ALA A 336 -17.08 12.93 10.45
N GLN A 337 -16.73 13.55 9.32
CA GLN A 337 -15.91 14.79 9.30
C GLN A 337 -16.62 15.95 10.00
N MET A 338 -17.91 16.18 9.70
CA MET A 338 -18.70 17.24 10.30
C MET A 338 -18.97 17.00 11.78
N GLN A 339 -19.21 15.76 12.19
CA GLN A 339 -19.38 15.38 13.60
C GLN A 339 -18.07 15.45 14.37
N ASN A 340 -16.94 15.01 13.82
CA ASN A 340 -15.64 15.21 14.45
C ASN A 340 -15.36 16.70 14.67
N LEU A 341 -15.77 17.56 13.74
CA LEU A 341 -15.72 19.01 13.88
C LEU A 341 -16.71 19.50 14.97
N LEU A 342 -17.96 19.05 14.97
CA LEU A 342 -18.96 19.38 15.99
C LEU A 342 -18.60 18.86 17.39
N ASP A 343 -17.91 17.72 17.47
CA ASP A 343 -17.44 17.06 18.70
C ASP A 343 -16.13 17.64 19.21
N SER A 344 -15.28 18.14 18.31
CA SER A 344 -14.17 19.03 18.67
C SER A 344 -14.66 20.39 19.17
N MET A 345 -15.92 20.75 18.86
CA MET A 345 -16.57 21.94 19.38
C MET A 345 -17.31 21.67 20.70
N PRO A 346 -17.26 22.63 21.63
CA PRO A 346 -18.02 22.60 22.88
C PRO A 346 -19.53 22.45 22.70
N ALA A 347 -20.20 21.76 23.63
CA ALA A 347 -21.63 21.42 23.55
C ALA A 347 -22.53 22.63 23.25
N ASP A 348 -22.25 23.79 23.83
CA ASP A 348 -23.11 24.97 23.66
C ASP A 348 -22.68 25.87 22.49
N MET A 349 -21.46 25.69 21.95
CA MET A 349 -21.04 26.31 20.69
C MET A 349 -21.59 25.52 19.50
N ARG A 350 -21.68 24.20 19.67
CA ARG A 350 -22.44 23.29 18.81
C ARG A 350 -23.92 23.67 18.81
N GLN A 351 -24.51 23.94 19.96
CA GLN A 351 -25.90 24.41 20.06
C GLN A 351 -26.09 25.76 19.35
N GLN A 352 -25.19 26.73 19.54
CA GLN A 352 -25.25 28.03 18.87
C GLN A 352 -25.03 27.96 17.36
N LEU A 353 -24.13 27.07 16.90
CA LEU A 353 -23.95 26.82 15.47
C LEU A 353 -25.20 26.16 14.88
N GLN A 354 -25.81 25.21 15.60
CA GLN A 354 -27.09 24.61 15.22
C GLN A 354 -28.21 25.67 15.15
N ASP A 355 -28.27 26.60 16.11
CA ASP A 355 -29.26 27.69 16.13
C ASP A 355 -29.02 28.71 14.99
N LEU A 356 -27.76 29.06 14.69
CA LEU A 356 -27.39 29.94 13.57
C LEU A 356 -27.65 29.29 12.20
N LEU A 357 -27.33 28.00 12.07
CA LEU A 357 -27.69 27.21 10.88
C LEU A 357 -29.21 27.11 10.77
N ALA A 358 -29.92 26.98 11.89
CA ALA A 358 -31.38 26.92 11.89
C ALA A 358 -32.01 28.25 11.43
N ASP A 359 -31.45 29.39 11.86
CA ASP A 359 -31.93 30.74 11.53
C ASP A 359 -31.63 31.14 10.06
N LYS A 360 -30.52 30.65 9.48
CA LYS A 360 -30.11 30.97 8.09
C LYS A 360 -30.54 29.96 7.03
N ILE A 361 -30.72 28.68 7.38
CA ILE A 361 -31.27 27.66 6.48
C ILE A 361 -32.80 27.79 6.36
N GLY A 362 -33.44 28.43 7.35
CA GLY A 362 -34.76 29.08 7.25
C GLY A 362 -35.96 28.20 6.90
N ASP A 363 -35.76 26.91 6.60
CA ASP A 363 -36.81 26.00 6.18
C ASP A 363 -36.97 24.82 7.14
N PRO A 364 -38.06 24.82 7.94
CA PRO A 364 -38.36 23.75 8.89
C PRO A 364 -38.49 22.37 8.24
N GLU A 365 -38.94 22.29 6.98
CA GLU A 365 -39.14 21.01 6.30
C GLU A 365 -37.81 20.38 5.88
N LEU A 366 -36.84 21.20 5.46
CA LEU A 366 -35.49 20.71 5.13
C LEU A 366 -34.77 20.17 6.37
N GLN A 367 -34.89 20.89 7.50
CA GLN A 367 -34.30 20.46 8.77
C GLN A 367 -34.88 19.13 9.23
N GLN A 368 -36.20 18.96 9.13
CA GLN A 368 -36.85 17.70 9.46
C GLN A 368 -36.35 16.56 8.58
N ALA A 369 -36.26 16.77 7.25
CA ALA A 369 -35.75 15.76 6.33
C ALA A 369 -34.29 15.39 6.62
N LEU A 370 -33.43 16.35 6.98
CA LEU A 370 -32.04 16.10 7.36
C LEU A 370 -31.91 15.36 8.70
N ASN A 371 -32.79 15.66 9.66
CA ASN A 371 -32.81 14.95 10.94
C ASN A 371 -33.26 13.48 10.77
N GLU A 372 -34.26 13.23 9.94
CA GLU A 372 -34.68 11.87 9.59
C GLU A 372 -33.56 11.09 8.89
N LEU A 373 -32.83 11.75 7.99
CA LEU A 373 -31.66 11.18 7.31
C LEU A 373 -30.55 10.78 8.28
N ALA A 374 -30.21 11.67 9.22
CA ALA A 374 -29.22 11.40 10.24
C ALA A 374 -29.64 10.21 11.13
N ALA A 375 -30.91 10.15 11.55
CA ALA A 375 -31.44 9.06 12.37
C ALA A 375 -31.43 7.70 11.64
N ASN A 376 -31.81 7.68 10.34
CA ASN A 376 -31.76 6.46 9.53
C ASN A 376 -30.32 5.94 9.38
N LEU A 377 -29.35 6.84 9.17
CA LEU A 377 -27.94 6.49 9.04
C LEU A 377 -27.32 6.00 10.37
N GLU A 378 -27.66 6.63 11.49
CA GLU A 378 -27.20 6.20 12.83
C GLU A 378 -27.75 4.82 13.21
N TYR A 379 -29.00 4.53 12.86
CA TYR A 379 -29.60 3.20 13.09
C TYR A 379 -28.90 2.10 12.28
N MET A 380 -28.53 2.38 11.03
CA MET A 380 -27.81 1.42 10.19
C MET A 380 -26.36 1.21 10.65
N PHE A 381 -25.76 2.19 11.35
CA PHE A 381 -24.36 2.17 11.76
C PHE A 381 -24.18 2.81 13.16
N PRO A 382 -24.30 2.06 14.26
CA PRO A 382 -24.11 2.60 15.60
C PRO A 382 -22.64 3.02 15.82
N MET A 383 -22.38 4.33 15.82
CA MET A 383 -21.06 4.99 15.86
C MET A 383 -20.37 5.00 17.25
N ARG A 384 -20.61 3.99 18.09
CA ARG A 384 -20.08 3.96 19.47
C ARG A 384 -18.58 3.64 19.58
N ASP A 385 -17.96 3.12 18.52
CA ASP A 385 -16.57 2.63 18.53
C ASP A 385 -15.51 3.68 18.13
N LEU A 386 -15.91 4.87 17.66
CA LEU A 386 -14.98 5.91 17.17
C LEU A 386 -14.39 6.83 18.27
N ARG A 387 -14.94 6.78 19.49
CA ARG A 387 -14.61 7.74 20.55
C ARG A 387 -13.20 7.59 21.16
N ASN A 388 -12.48 6.51 20.84
CA ASN A 388 -11.14 6.17 21.37
C ASN A 388 -10.20 5.63 20.27
N GLN A 389 -10.15 6.28 19.10
CA GLN A 389 -9.45 5.70 17.93
C GLN A 389 -7.91 5.59 18.09
N TYR A 390 -7.30 6.40 18.96
CA TYR A 390 -5.85 6.38 19.19
C TYR A 390 -5.52 6.34 20.69
N PRO A 391 -5.08 5.18 21.22
CA PRO A 391 -4.70 5.05 22.62
C PRO A 391 -3.28 5.56 22.85
N PHE A 392 -3.12 6.89 22.95
CA PHE A 392 -1.85 7.51 23.34
C PHE A 392 -1.49 7.11 24.78
N ARG A 393 -0.22 6.76 25.00
CA ARG A 393 0.30 6.25 26.29
C ARG A 393 1.67 6.83 26.65
N GLY A 394 2.18 7.76 25.87
CA GLY A 394 3.48 8.35 26.12
C GLY A 394 3.48 9.36 27.25
N ASP A 395 4.68 9.86 27.55
CA ASP A 395 4.93 10.82 28.61
C ASP A 395 5.29 12.22 28.06
N GLU A 396 5.55 12.34 26.74
CA GLU A 396 5.91 13.62 26.12
C GLU A 396 4.67 14.46 25.87
N GLU A 397 4.57 15.57 26.61
CA GLU A 397 3.50 16.56 26.47
C GLU A 397 3.69 17.34 25.16
N LEU A 398 2.57 17.75 24.56
CA LEU A 398 2.54 18.50 23.30
C LEU A 398 1.76 19.80 23.48
N ASP A 399 2.12 20.82 22.72
CA ASP A 399 1.25 21.98 22.52
C ASP A 399 0.13 21.65 21.52
N LEU A 400 -0.94 22.45 21.52
CA LEU A 400 -2.11 22.29 20.64
C LEU A 400 -1.72 22.24 19.16
N ALA A 401 -0.79 23.09 18.72
CA ALA A 401 -0.34 23.10 17.33
C ALA A 401 0.40 21.80 16.96
N GLU A 402 1.18 21.24 17.89
CA GLU A 402 1.92 19.99 17.69
C GLU A 402 0.99 18.78 17.74
N ALA A 403 0.00 18.79 18.65
CA ALA A 403 -1.05 17.79 18.75
C ALA A 403 -1.88 17.69 17.45
N MET A 404 -2.26 18.83 16.86
CA MET A 404 -2.98 18.83 15.57
C MET A 404 -2.14 18.23 14.44
N ARG A 405 -0.85 18.61 14.33
CA ARG A 405 0.08 18.03 13.35
C ARG A 405 0.27 16.53 13.56
N LEU A 406 0.36 16.08 14.81
CA LEU A 406 0.45 14.66 15.14
C LEU A 406 -0.82 13.92 14.69
N MET A 407 -2.00 14.48 14.92
CA MET A 407 -3.26 13.89 14.48
C MET A 407 -3.38 13.82 12.97
N GLU A 408 -2.99 14.87 12.24
CA GLU A 408 -2.91 14.87 10.78
C GLU A 408 -1.98 13.76 10.28
N ARG A 409 -0.81 13.62 10.90
CA ARG A 409 0.15 12.55 10.58
C ARG A 409 -0.40 11.16 10.86
N MET A 410 -1.14 10.98 11.96
CA MET A 410 -1.77 9.70 12.31
C MET A 410 -2.87 9.31 11.31
N GLN A 411 -3.66 10.28 10.83
CA GLN A 411 -4.64 10.05 9.77
C GLN A 411 -3.97 9.66 8.45
N GLY A 412 -2.86 10.31 8.10
CA GLY A 412 -2.05 9.96 6.92
C GLY A 412 -1.50 8.53 7.00
N ILE A 413 -1.04 8.10 8.18
CA ILE A 413 -0.63 6.71 8.45
C ILE A 413 -1.80 5.75 8.20
N ASP A 414 -2.98 6.01 8.77
CA ASP A 414 -4.14 5.13 8.59
C ASP A 414 -4.60 5.02 7.13
N GLU A 415 -4.51 6.11 6.36
CA GLU A 415 -4.80 6.12 4.93
C GLU A 415 -3.80 5.25 4.14
N LEU A 416 -2.50 5.46 4.36
CA LEU A 416 -1.45 4.66 3.73
C LEU A 416 -1.52 3.18 4.13
N GLU A 417 -1.84 2.88 5.40
CA GLU A 417 -2.03 1.51 5.88
C GLU A 417 -3.14 0.81 5.07
N ARG A 418 -4.29 1.47 4.89
CA ARG A 418 -5.39 0.96 4.06
C ARG A 418 -5.00 0.79 2.59
N GLN A 419 -4.29 1.75 2.00
CA GLN A 419 -3.82 1.67 0.60
C GLN A 419 -2.87 0.49 0.39
N LEU A 420 -1.89 0.32 1.29
CA LEU A 420 -0.94 -0.79 1.28
C LEU A 420 -1.65 -2.14 1.45
N GLU A 421 -2.58 -2.26 2.41
CA GLU A 421 -3.36 -3.49 2.63
C GLU A 421 -4.21 -3.87 1.41
N ARG A 422 -4.95 -2.91 0.83
CA ARG A 422 -5.74 -3.16 -0.39
C ARG A 422 -4.88 -3.66 -1.54
N THR A 423 -3.70 -3.06 -1.73
CA THR A 423 -2.74 -3.48 -2.77
C THR A 423 -2.25 -4.91 -2.54
N GLN A 424 -2.00 -5.29 -1.28
CA GLN A 424 -1.63 -6.68 -0.96
C GLN A 424 -2.70 -7.69 -1.38
N TYR A 425 -3.98 -7.34 -1.31
CA TYR A 425 -5.09 -8.23 -1.68
C TYR A 425 -5.56 -8.11 -3.15
N GLY A 426 -4.84 -7.35 -3.98
CA GLY A 426 -5.09 -7.25 -5.43
C GLY A 426 -5.51 -5.86 -5.93
N GLY A 427 -5.40 -4.82 -5.10
CA GLY A 427 -5.47 -3.43 -5.54
C GLY A 427 -4.27 -3.01 -6.41
N ASP A 428 -4.39 -1.85 -7.06
CA ASP A 428 -3.34 -1.29 -7.91
C ASP A 428 -2.27 -0.56 -7.07
N ILE A 429 -0.99 -0.84 -7.35
CA ILE A 429 0.15 -0.22 -6.67
C ILE A 429 0.27 1.28 -7.01
N GLU A 430 -0.33 1.71 -8.11
CA GLU A 430 -0.39 3.13 -8.50
C GLU A 430 -1.28 3.97 -7.57
N GLU A 431 -2.19 3.35 -6.80
CA GLU A 431 -3.08 4.06 -5.87
C GLU A 431 -2.37 4.54 -4.59
N ILE A 432 -1.18 4.05 -4.30
CA ILE A 432 -0.43 4.40 -3.08
C ILE A 432 0.12 5.83 -3.20
N ASP A 433 -0.14 6.69 -2.21
CA ASP A 433 0.38 8.05 -2.20
C ASP A 433 1.88 8.08 -1.86
N GLU A 434 2.71 8.25 -2.89
CA GLU A 434 4.16 8.31 -2.76
C GLU A 434 4.64 9.49 -1.92
N LYS A 435 3.98 10.66 -2.02
CA LYS A 435 4.40 11.87 -1.30
C LYS A 435 4.17 11.72 0.19
N LYS A 436 2.98 11.25 0.58
CA LYS A 436 2.67 10.96 2.00
C LYS A 436 3.60 9.87 2.56
N LEU A 437 3.94 8.86 1.74
CA LEU A 437 4.89 7.82 2.15
C LEU A 437 6.27 8.42 2.44
N ALA A 438 6.75 9.33 1.59
CA ALA A 438 8.01 10.07 1.78
C ALA A 438 8.00 10.91 3.06
N GLU A 439 6.90 11.63 3.33
CA GLU A 439 6.74 12.45 4.54
C GLU A 439 6.73 11.63 5.84
N ILE A 440 6.12 10.44 5.81
CA ILE A 440 5.93 9.61 7.02
C ILE A 440 7.12 8.70 7.30
N LEU A 441 7.61 7.99 6.28
CA LEU A 441 8.66 6.97 6.38
C LEU A 441 10.03 7.41 5.81
N GLY A 442 10.09 8.56 5.12
CA GLY A 442 11.31 9.08 4.51
C GLY A 442 11.45 8.73 3.02
N GLU A 443 12.41 9.39 2.36
CA GLU A 443 12.67 9.26 0.92
C GLU A 443 13.07 7.83 0.48
N GLU A 444 13.72 7.06 1.35
CA GLU A 444 14.08 5.66 1.05
C GLU A 444 12.83 4.78 0.80
N ALA A 445 11.75 5.01 1.54
CA ALA A 445 10.50 4.28 1.39
C ALA A 445 9.77 4.66 0.08
N ALA A 446 9.81 5.94 -0.28
CA ALA A 446 9.25 6.44 -1.54
C ALA A 446 10.03 5.90 -2.76
N GLU A 447 11.36 5.87 -2.69
CA GLU A 447 12.21 5.25 -3.71
C GLU A 447 11.91 3.76 -3.86
N THR A 448 11.74 3.05 -2.74
CA THR A 448 11.34 1.63 -2.76
C THR A 448 10.02 1.43 -3.49
N LEU A 449 9.00 2.27 -3.21
CA LEU A 449 7.73 2.22 -3.92
C LEU A 449 7.90 2.46 -5.43
N ARG A 450 8.70 3.46 -5.82
CA ARG A 450 9.01 3.74 -7.23
C ARG A 450 9.67 2.54 -7.91
N GLN A 451 10.61 1.88 -7.25
CA GLN A 451 11.25 0.66 -7.77
C GLN A 451 10.25 -0.50 -7.95
N LEU A 452 9.34 -0.69 -6.98
CA LEU A 452 8.30 -1.72 -7.07
C LEU A 452 7.35 -1.46 -8.25
N ARG A 453 6.96 -0.21 -8.51
CA ARG A 453 6.15 0.18 -9.68
C ARG A 453 6.84 -0.14 -11.01
N GLN A 454 8.16 0.03 -11.08
CA GLN A 454 8.93 -0.21 -12.30
C GLN A 454 9.04 -1.69 -12.70
N PHE A 455 8.75 -2.66 -11.82
CA PHE A 455 8.95 -4.09 -12.13
C PHE A 455 8.23 -4.54 -13.40
N LEU A 456 6.97 -4.15 -13.56
CA LEU A 456 6.18 -4.50 -14.75
C LEU A 456 6.76 -3.86 -16.02
N GLN A 457 7.07 -2.57 -15.93
CA GLN A 457 7.61 -1.81 -17.05
C GLN A 457 8.96 -2.38 -17.51
N ILE A 458 9.87 -2.67 -16.58
CA ILE A 458 11.18 -3.25 -16.89
C ILE A 458 11.05 -4.63 -17.56
N LEU A 459 10.12 -5.47 -17.08
CA LEU A 459 9.88 -6.78 -17.69
C LEU A 459 9.24 -6.68 -19.09
N GLU A 460 8.38 -5.69 -19.31
CA GLU A 460 7.76 -5.41 -20.61
C GLU A 460 8.78 -4.83 -21.60
N ASP A 461 9.56 -3.83 -21.19
CA ASP A 461 10.61 -3.19 -22.00
C ASP A 461 11.71 -4.19 -22.40
N ALA A 462 12.07 -5.11 -21.51
CA ALA A 462 12.97 -6.22 -21.82
C ALA A 462 12.35 -7.27 -22.77
N GLY A 463 11.05 -7.18 -23.02
CA GLY A 463 10.28 -8.08 -23.86
C GLY A 463 10.07 -9.45 -23.23
N TYR A 464 10.09 -9.57 -21.91
CA TYR A 464 9.85 -10.83 -21.19
C TYR A 464 8.38 -11.10 -20.93
N ILE A 465 7.60 -10.04 -20.69
CA ILE A 465 6.15 -10.11 -20.57
C ILE A 465 5.51 -9.21 -21.63
N ARG A 466 4.22 -9.41 -21.85
CA ARG A 466 3.38 -8.55 -22.68
C ARG A 466 1.97 -8.50 -22.11
N ARG A 467 1.27 -7.39 -22.31
CA ARG A 467 -0.13 -7.25 -21.94
C ARG A 467 -1.03 -7.90 -22.99
N ARG A 468 -2.00 -8.72 -22.57
CA ARG A 468 -3.05 -9.29 -23.40
C ARG A 468 -4.40 -9.04 -22.75
N GLY A 469 -5.12 -8.02 -23.22
CA GLY A 469 -6.34 -7.56 -22.56
C GLY A 469 -6.02 -7.01 -21.17
N ASN A 470 -6.65 -7.55 -20.12
CA ASN A 470 -6.40 -7.14 -18.74
C ASN A 470 -5.37 -8.00 -17.99
N THR A 471 -4.68 -8.93 -18.68
CA THR A 471 -3.72 -9.83 -18.05
C THR A 471 -2.34 -9.76 -18.70
N TRP A 472 -1.31 -9.93 -17.88
CA TRP A 472 0.08 -10.12 -18.31
C TRP A 472 0.33 -11.58 -18.71
N GLU A 473 1.01 -11.79 -19.83
CA GLU A 473 1.48 -13.10 -20.29
C GLU A 473 2.99 -13.07 -20.56
N LEU A 474 3.67 -14.21 -20.37
CA LEU A 474 5.05 -14.39 -20.78
C LEU A 474 5.18 -14.41 -22.30
N THR A 475 6.21 -13.75 -22.81
CA THR A 475 6.60 -13.87 -24.21
C THR A 475 7.45 -15.14 -24.42
N PRO A 476 7.63 -15.60 -25.68
CA PRO A 476 8.58 -16.68 -25.97
C PRO A 476 10.01 -16.40 -25.50
N ARG A 477 10.41 -15.12 -25.43
CA ARG A 477 11.70 -14.69 -24.91
C ARG A 477 11.76 -14.88 -23.38
N GLY A 478 10.71 -14.48 -22.66
CA GLY A 478 10.58 -14.72 -21.21
C GLY A 478 10.61 -16.21 -20.86
N THR A 479 9.83 -17.05 -21.56
CA THR A 479 9.85 -18.52 -21.37
C THR A 479 11.23 -19.11 -21.64
N ARG A 480 11.94 -18.62 -22.67
CA ARG A 480 13.31 -19.07 -22.97
C ARG A 480 14.28 -18.70 -21.85
N LYS A 481 14.19 -17.48 -21.31
CA LYS A 481 15.06 -17.00 -20.22
C LYS A 481 14.85 -17.83 -18.95
N ILE A 482 13.60 -18.12 -18.59
CA ILE A 482 13.26 -19.04 -17.48
C ILE A 482 13.89 -20.42 -17.70
N GLY A 483 13.79 -20.96 -18.92
CA GLY A 483 14.42 -22.25 -19.26
C GLY A 483 15.94 -22.26 -19.16
N GLN A 484 16.61 -21.16 -19.53
CA GLN A 484 18.08 -21.02 -19.37
C GLN A 484 18.49 -21.02 -17.91
N LYS A 485 17.75 -20.28 -17.06
CA LYS A 485 17.97 -20.28 -15.60
C LYS A 485 17.81 -21.69 -15.03
N ALA A 486 16.69 -22.34 -15.33
CA ALA A 486 16.41 -23.70 -14.89
C ALA A 486 17.54 -24.67 -15.27
N LEU A 487 18.06 -24.56 -16.49
CA LEU A 487 19.20 -25.34 -16.97
C LEU A 487 20.47 -25.04 -16.17
N GLY A 488 20.79 -23.76 -15.95
CA GLY A 488 21.93 -23.31 -15.17
C GLY A 488 21.91 -23.81 -13.72
N GLU A 489 20.75 -23.76 -13.07
CA GLU A 489 20.56 -24.26 -11.70
C GLU A 489 20.78 -25.77 -11.60
N ILE A 490 20.25 -26.55 -12.55
CA ILE A 490 20.46 -28.01 -12.59
C ILE A 490 21.95 -28.32 -12.80
N TYR A 491 22.66 -27.59 -13.66
CA TYR A 491 24.11 -27.74 -13.84
C TYR A 491 24.91 -27.33 -12.59
N ALA A 492 24.50 -26.28 -11.89
CA ALA A 492 25.15 -25.85 -10.66
C ALA A 492 25.01 -26.92 -9.55
N GLN A 493 23.84 -27.55 -9.45
CA GLN A 493 23.63 -28.70 -8.55
C GLN A 493 24.50 -29.89 -8.94
N LEU A 494 24.61 -30.21 -10.24
CA LEU A 494 25.50 -31.28 -10.73
C LEU A 494 26.96 -31.07 -10.31
N LYS A 495 27.46 -29.83 -10.36
CA LYS A 495 28.82 -29.49 -9.90
C LYS A 495 28.99 -29.67 -8.39
N LYS A 496 27.97 -29.35 -7.59
CA LYS A 496 28.01 -29.53 -6.12
C LYS A 496 28.00 -31.01 -5.72
N ASP A 497 27.17 -31.83 -6.37
CA ASP A 497 27.08 -33.26 -6.09
C ASP A 497 28.27 -34.08 -6.63
N SER A 498 29.05 -33.51 -7.57
CA SER A 498 30.28 -34.14 -8.09
C SER A 498 31.45 -34.19 -7.08
N PHE A 499 31.33 -33.57 -5.90
CA PHE A 499 32.36 -33.58 -4.86
C PHE A 499 32.45 -34.90 -4.05
N GLY A 500 31.64 -35.91 -4.36
CA GLY A 500 31.74 -37.22 -3.75
C GLY A 500 31.11 -38.32 -4.59
N LYS A 501 31.95 -39.12 -5.27
CA LYS A 501 31.60 -40.29 -6.12
C LYS A 501 30.85 -39.96 -7.41
N HIS A 502 31.55 -39.38 -8.38
CA HIS A 502 31.68 -39.88 -9.75
C HIS A 502 32.75 -39.02 -10.44
N ALA A 503 33.95 -39.56 -10.61
CA ALA A 503 34.97 -38.91 -11.42
C ALA A 503 34.55 -38.98 -12.89
N VAL A 504 33.82 -37.98 -13.37
CA VAL A 504 33.77 -37.70 -14.80
C VAL A 504 35.07 -36.99 -15.14
N ARG A 505 36.11 -37.79 -15.38
CA ARG A 505 37.25 -37.38 -16.19
C ARG A 505 36.69 -37.02 -17.56
N GLU A 506 36.58 -35.73 -17.84
CA GLU A 506 37.34 -35.03 -18.89
C GLU A 506 36.66 -33.72 -19.29
N ARG A 507 37.48 -32.67 -19.26
CA ARG A 507 37.27 -31.41 -19.98
C ARG A 507 37.40 -31.73 -21.48
N GLY A 508 36.37 -31.41 -22.23
CA GLY A 508 36.36 -31.41 -23.68
C GLY A 508 35.17 -30.58 -24.15
N THR A 509 35.50 -29.48 -24.81
CA THR A 509 34.72 -28.31 -25.24
C THR A 509 33.43 -28.64 -26.02
N GLY A 510 32.39 -27.80 -25.83
CA GLY A 510 31.12 -27.87 -26.57
C GLY A 510 31.25 -27.45 -28.04
N GLY A 511 30.30 -27.89 -28.87
CA GLY A 511 30.22 -27.66 -30.33
C GLY A 511 29.99 -26.19 -30.73
N GLU A 512 30.09 -25.75 -32.00
CA GLU A 512 29.87 -26.38 -33.32
C GLU A 512 31.03 -26.14 -34.34
N ARG A 513 30.98 -26.91 -35.46
CA ARG A 513 31.92 -27.06 -36.61
C ARG A 513 33.34 -27.50 -36.21
N ALA A 514 33.58 -28.81 -36.27
CA ALA A 514 34.94 -29.30 -36.45
C ALA A 514 35.37 -29.06 -37.91
N ASP A 515 36.14 -27.99 -38.13
CA ASP A 515 37.24 -27.99 -39.13
C ASP A 515 38.47 -28.70 -38.51
N GLU A 516 38.22 -29.63 -37.58
CA GLU A 516 39.25 -30.46 -36.95
C GLU A 516 39.39 -31.74 -37.76
N THR A 517 40.54 -31.84 -38.40
CA THR A 517 41.06 -33.05 -38.99
C THR A 517 41.69 -33.90 -37.91
N LYS A 518 41.66 -35.23 -38.09
CA LYS A 518 42.48 -36.15 -37.30
C LYS A 518 43.34 -36.99 -38.24
N ARG A 519 44.45 -37.52 -37.72
CA ARG A 519 45.22 -38.52 -38.47
C ARG A 519 44.34 -39.71 -38.79
N TYR A 520 44.47 -40.20 -40.02
CA TYR A 520 43.74 -41.35 -40.52
C TYR A 520 44.09 -42.61 -39.71
N GLU A 521 43.07 -43.30 -39.22
CA GLU A 521 43.17 -44.61 -38.62
C GLU A 521 42.40 -45.62 -39.49
N PHE A 522 42.88 -46.85 -39.52
CA PHE A 522 42.23 -47.91 -40.31
C PHE A 522 40.77 -48.11 -39.86
N GLY A 523 39.83 -47.80 -40.75
CA GLY A 523 38.38 -47.83 -40.49
C GLY A 523 37.68 -46.48 -40.62
N ASP A 524 38.42 -45.36 -40.67
CA ASP A 524 37.81 -44.05 -40.89
C ASP A 524 37.28 -43.87 -42.32
N PRO A 525 36.18 -43.11 -42.52
CA PRO A 525 35.75 -42.67 -43.85
C PRO A 525 36.86 -41.86 -44.52
N PHE A 526 37.21 -42.18 -45.76
CA PHE A 526 38.33 -41.56 -46.49
C PHE A 526 37.96 -40.18 -47.08
N HIS A 527 37.51 -39.28 -46.22
CA HIS A 527 37.26 -37.87 -46.53
C HIS A 527 38.51 -37.06 -46.18
N LEU A 528 39.48 -37.09 -47.10
CA LEU A 528 40.81 -36.53 -46.91
C LEU A 528 40.80 -35.00 -46.91
N ASP A 529 41.46 -34.38 -45.92
CA ASP A 529 41.89 -32.98 -45.99
C ASP A 529 43.19 -32.92 -46.80
N ILE A 530 43.07 -32.48 -48.05
CA ILE A 530 44.19 -32.46 -49.01
C ILE A 530 45.27 -31.47 -48.55
N GLU A 531 44.88 -30.31 -48.02
CA GLU A 531 45.83 -29.26 -47.62
C GLU A 531 46.72 -29.75 -46.48
N ARG A 532 46.10 -30.26 -45.42
CA ARG A 532 46.82 -30.76 -44.24
C ARG A 532 47.60 -32.04 -44.51
N THR A 533 47.05 -32.92 -45.34
CA THR A 533 47.77 -34.11 -45.81
C THR A 533 49.05 -33.74 -46.58
N LEU A 534 48.97 -32.77 -47.50
CA LEU A 534 50.13 -32.29 -48.23
C LEU A 534 51.12 -31.56 -47.30
N PHE A 535 50.62 -30.82 -46.32
CA PHE A 535 51.45 -30.14 -45.32
C PHE A 535 52.21 -31.13 -44.42
N ASN A 536 51.57 -32.20 -43.99
CA ASN A 536 52.20 -33.27 -43.21
C ASN A 536 53.30 -33.98 -44.02
N SER A 537 53.03 -34.28 -45.29
CA SER A 537 54.03 -34.80 -46.23
C SER A 537 55.22 -33.84 -46.39
N TYR A 538 54.96 -32.55 -46.58
CA TYR A 538 55.98 -31.50 -46.70
C TYR A 538 56.89 -31.41 -45.46
N TYR A 539 56.30 -31.41 -44.25
CA TYR A 539 57.05 -31.35 -42.99
C TYR A 539 57.88 -32.60 -42.75
N ARG A 540 57.36 -33.79 -43.09
CA ARG A 540 58.11 -35.04 -42.96
C ARG A 540 59.31 -35.09 -43.90
N GLU A 541 59.17 -34.57 -45.11
CA GLU A 541 60.23 -34.58 -46.11
C GLU A 541 61.25 -33.44 -45.93
N GLY A 542 60.99 -32.50 -45.03
CA GLY A 542 61.92 -31.41 -44.71
C GLY A 542 62.04 -30.35 -45.81
N GLY A 543 61.05 -30.23 -46.69
CA GLY A 543 61.04 -29.27 -47.79
C GLY A 543 60.22 -29.74 -49.00
N PRO A 544 60.14 -28.91 -50.07
CA PRO A 544 59.33 -29.23 -51.24
C PRO A 544 59.98 -30.33 -52.08
N SER A 545 59.38 -31.54 -52.09
CA SER A 545 59.69 -32.60 -53.04
C SER A 545 58.51 -32.76 -54.00
N ILE A 546 58.78 -32.64 -55.30
CA ILE A 546 57.80 -32.87 -56.36
C ILE A 546 58.33 -34.00 -57.25
N PRO A 547 57.58 -35.09 -57.46
CA PRO A 547 56.20 -35.32 -56.98
C PRO A 547 56.15 -35.62 -55.47
N ALA A 548 55.15 -35.04 -54.79
CA ALA A 548 54.93 -35.25 -53.35
C ALA A 548 54.69 -36.74 -53.07
N ARG A 549 55.47 -37.35 -52.17
CA ARG A 549 55.26 -38.74 -51.77
C ARG A 549 54.36 -38.76 -50.55
N LEU A 550 53.13 -39.25 -50.72
CA LEU A 550 52.20 -39.41 -49.59
C LEU A 550 52.40 -40.78 -48.93
N GLN A 551 52.49 -40.81 -47.61
CA GLN A 551 52.42 -42.03 -46.80
C GLN A 551 51.13 -42.03 -45.96
N PRO A 552 50.63 -43.21 -45.52
CA PRO A 552 49.42 -43.30 -44.70
C PRO A 552 49.45 -42.40 -43.44
N GLU A 553 50.63 -42.17 -42.87
CA GLU A 553 50.83 -41.33 -41.69
C GLU A 553 50.62 -39.84 -41.94
N ASP A 554 50.61 -39.40 -43.22
CA ASP A 554 50.34 -38.03 -43.61
C ASP A 554 48.85 -37.74 -43.71
N PHE A 555 48.04 -38.77 -43.92
CA PHE A 555 46.62 -38.63 -44.19
C PHE A 555 45.90 -38.04 -42.99
N GLU A 556 45.29 -36.88 -43.21
CA GLU A 556 44.35 -36.28 -42.29
C GLU A 556 42.95 -36.38 -42.89
N VAL A 557 41.99 -36.85 -42.10
CA VAL A 557 40.60 -36.99 -42.51
C VAL A 557 39.71 -36.07 -41.68
N TYR A 558 38.67 -35.54 -42.34
CA TYR A 558 37.64 -34.78 -41.64
C TYR A 558 36.86 -35.69 -40.68
N ARG A 559 36.76 -35.25 -39.43
CA ARG A 559 35.93 -35.96 -38.45
C ARG A 559 34.47 -35.83 -38.84
N THR A 560 33.90 -36.90 -39.37
CA THR A 560 32.49 -36.92 -39.77
C THR A 560 31.63 -37.17 -38.53
N GLU A 561 31.16 -36.10 -37.88
CA GLU A 561 30.18 -36.23 -36.81
C GLU A 561 28.80 -36.56 -37.41
N GLN A 562 28.43 -37.84 -37.43
CA GLN A 562 27.04 -38.23 -37.64
C GLN A 562 26.24 -37.88 -36.37
N LEU A 563 25.75 -36.65 -36.30
CA LEU A 563 24.71 -36.29 -35.34
C LEU A 563 23.42 -37.01 -35.74
N THR A 564 23.17 -38.17 -35.12
CA THR A 564 21.90 -38.87 -35.27
C THR A 564 20.79 -38.01 -34.66
N GLN A 565 19.84 -37.62 -35.50
CA GLN A 565 18.65 -36.89 -35.06
C GLN A 565 17.91 -37.72 -34.00
N THR A 566 17.38 -37.06 -32.97
CA THR A 566 16.55 -37.69 -31.95
C THR A 566 15.20 -37.00 -31.86
N ALA A 567 14.13 -37.78 -31.96
CA ALA A 567 12.77 -37.37 -31.63
C ALA A 567 12.43 -37.87 -30.23
N THR A 568 12.21 -36.94 -29.31
CA THR A 568 11.93 -37.21 -27.90
C THR A 568 10.51 -36.77 -27.56
N VAL A 569 9.73 -37.64 -26.94
CA VAL A 569 8.50 -37.27 -26.25
C VAL A 569 8.76 -37.30 -24.75
N MET A 570 8.55 -36.19 -24.07
CA MET A 570 8.59 -36.11 -22.62
C MET A 570 7.17 -36.22 -22.07
N MET A 571 6.88 -37.29 -21.35
CA MET A 571 5.59 -37.52 -20.69
C MET A 571 5.69 -37.04 -19.24
N LEU A 572 4.86 -36.05 -18.89
CA LEU A 572 4.77 -35.44 -17.57
C LEU A 572 3.45 -35.84 -16.90
N ASP A 573 3.55 -36.54 -15.78
CA ASP A 573 2.42 -36.83 -14.93
C ASP A 573 1.89 -35.54 -14.26
N LEU A 574 0.61 -35.24 -14.49
CA LEU A 574 -0.10 -34.07 -13.97
C LEU A 574 -1.10 -34.45 -12.86
N SER A 575 -0.98 -35.66 -12.31
CA SER A 575 -1.86 -36.14 -11.24
C SER A 575 -1.62 -35.41 -9.92
N TRP A 576 -2.63 -35.48 -9.04
CA TRP A 576 -2.59 -34.84 -7.73
C TRP A 576 -1.46 -35.38 -6.82
N SER A 577 -1.05 -36.65 -6.95
CA SER A 577 0.06 -37.22 -6.18
C SER A 577 1.38 -36.49 -6.43
N MET A 578 1.62 -36.10 -7.67
CA MET A 578 2.82 -35.33 -8.06
C MET A 578 2.87 -33.96 -7.37
N ALA A 579 1.73 -33.32 -7.13
CA ALA A 579 1.64 -32.02 -6.47
C ALA A 579 1.93 -32.14 -4.97
N LEU A 580 1.32 -33.11 -4.28
CA LEU A 580 1.51 -33.35 -2.85
C LEU A 580 2.98 -33.56 -2.45
N ARG A 581 3.78 -34.13 -3.36
CA ARG A 581 5.18 -34.49 -3.09
C ARG A 581 6.20 -33.46 -3.59
N GLY A 582 5.77 -32.34 -4.15
CA GLY A 582 6.65 -31.33 -4.77
C GLY A 582 7.33 -31.78 -6.08
N SER A 583 7.05 -33.01 -6.52
CA SER A 583 7.57 -33.64 -7.74
C SER A 583 7.18 -32.91 -9.02
N PHE A 584 5.99 -32.31 -9.04
CA PHE A 584 5.45 -31.60 -10.20
C PHE A 584 6.31 -30.41 -10.63
N GLN A 585 6.74 -29.57 -9.67
CA GLN A 585 7.56 -28.40 -9.94
C GLN A 585 8.92 -28.80 -10.54
N ALA A 586 9.55 -29.84 -9.99
CA ALA A 586 10.81 -30.38 -10.50
C ALA A 586 10.64 -30.87 -11.95
N ALA A 587 9.58 -31.63 -12.25
CA ALA A 587 9.31 -32.13 -13.58
C ALA A 587 9.11 -31.00 -14.62
N LYS A 588 8.36 -29.95 -14.25
CA LYS A 588 8.14 -28.75 -15.07
C LYS A 588 9.44 -27.99 -15.34
N LYS A 589 10.29 -27.85 -14.32
CA LYS A 589 11.63 -27.22 -14.43
C LYS A 589 12.52 -27.99 -15.40
N VAL A 590 12.55 -29.32 -15.30
CA VAL A 590 13.31 -30.18 -16.23
C VAL A 590 12.77 -30.07 -17.64
N ALA A 591 11.46 -30.03 -17.83
CA ALA A 591 10.86 -29.89 -19.15
C ALA A 591 11.25 -28.58 -19.85
N LEU A 592 11.24 -27.46 -19.11
CA LEU A 592 11.70 -26.16 -19.60
C LEU A 592 13.20 -26.17 -19.89
N ALA A 593 14.02 -26.72 -18.99
CA ALA A 593 15.46 -26.83 -19.17
C ALA A 593 15.83 -27.69 -20.38
N LEU A 594 15.19 -28.84 -20.56
CA LEU A 594 15.43 -29.75 -21.68
C LEU A 594 14.97 -29.14 -23.00
N ASN A 595 13.80 -28.48 -23.03
CA ASN A 595 13.35 -27.74 -24.21
C ASN A 595 14.34 -26.62 -24.59
N ASN A 596 14.89 -25.91 -23.61
CA ASN A 596 15.91 -24.90 -23.84
C ASN A 596 17.21 -25.50 -24.37
N LEU A 597 17.69 -26.59 -23.75
CA LEU A 597 18.92 -27.29 -24.15
C LEU A 597 18.81 -27.83 -25.59
N ILE A 598 17.69 -28.48 -25.92
CA ILE A 598 17.47 -29.03 -27.27
C ILE A 598 17.42 -27.90 -28.30
N ARG A 599 16.67 -26.83 -28.03
CA ARG A 599 16.56 -25.71 -28.97
C ARG A 599 17.84 -24.89 -29.13
N SER A 600 18.72 -24.89 -28.13
CA SER A 600 19.98 -24.12 -28.16
C SER A 600 21.18 -24.91 -28.67
N GLN A 601 21.35 -26.17 -28.24
CA GLN A 601 22.53 -26.99 -28.54
C GLN A 601 22.26 -28.14 -29.52
N PHE A 602 21.02 -28.60 -29.66
CA PHE A 602 20.65 -29.75 -30.49
C PHE A 602 19.53 -29.40 -31.47
N THR A 603 19.73 -28.36 -32.28
CA THR A 603 18.70 -27.73 -33.14
C THR A 603 17.99 -28.68 -34.12
N ARG A 604 18.62 -29.80 -34.48
CA ARG A 604 18.04 -30.85 -35.34
C ARG A 604 17.11 -31.81 -34.59
N ASP A 605 17.21 -31.88 -33.27
CA ASP A 605 16.38 -32.76 -32.45
C ASP A 605 14.96 -32.19 -32.29
N SER A 606 13.99 -33.09 -32.10
CA SER A 606 12.59 -32.73 -31.88
C SER A 606 12.18 -33.11 -30.47
N LEU A 607 11.55 -32.18 -29.75
CA LEU A 607 10.97 -32.43 -28.43
C LEU A 607 9.46 -32.15 -28.47
N TYR A 608 8.69 -33.13 -28.03
CA TYR A 608 7.27 -32.97 -27.71
C TYR A 608 7.07 -33.19 -26.22
N ILE A 609 6.15 -32.44 -25.62
CA ILE A 609 5.83 -32.60 -24.20
C ILE A 609 4.36 -33.00 -24.10
N ILE A 610 4.07 -34.07 -23.37
CA ILE A 610 2.72 -34.58 -23.13
C ILE A 610 2.46 -34.49 -21.64
N GLY A 611 1.47 -33.72 -21.24
CA GLY A 611 0.92 -33.75 -19.88
C GLY A 611 -0.21 -34.76 -19.80
N PHE A 612 -0.22 -35.61 -18.78
CA PHE A 612 -1.29 -36.60 -18.61
C PHE A 612 -1.83 -36.65 -17.18
N SER A 613 -3.15 -36.61 -17.06
CA SER A 613 -3.94 -36.91 -15.86
C SER A 613 -4.91 -38.03 -16.23
N ALA A 614 -6.22 -37.84 -16.07
CA ALA A 614 -7.24 -38.70 -16.68
C ALA A 614 -7.20 -38.69 -18.21
N TYR A 615 -6.77 -37.58 -18.83
CA TYR A 615 -6.52 -37.49 -20.26
C TYR A 615 -5.10 -36.99 -20.54
N ALA A 616 -4.53 -37.39 -21.68
CA ALA A 616 -3.25 -36.92 -22.15
C ALA A 616 -3.44 -35.82 -23.19
N ARG A 617 -2.61 -34.77 -23.12
CA ARG A 617 -2.59 -33.66 -24.08
C ARG A 617 -1.17 -33.22 -24.39
N GLU A 618 -0.94 -32.76 -25.62
CA GLU A 618 0.31 -32.10 -25.98
C GLU A 618 0.37 -30.72 -25.30
N LEU A 619 1.48 -30.44 -24.64
CA LEU A 619 1.78 -29.17 -24.00
C LEU A 619 2.78 -28.41 -24.85
N LYS A 620 2.41 -27.20 -25.28
CA LYS A 620 3.33 -26.32 -25.97
C LYS A 620 4.32 -25.69 -24.97
N PRO A 621 5.55 -25.35 -25.39
CA PRO A 621 6.55 -24.74 -24.52
C PRO A 621 6.05 -23.51 -23.76
N GLU A 622 5.25 -22.66 -24.42
CA GLU A 622 4.71 -21.42 -23.86
C GLU A 622 3.67 -21.69 -22.77
N GLN A 623 3.05 -22.87 -22.80
CA GLN A 623 2.06 -23.27 -21.80
C GLN A 623 2.71 -23.85 -20.55
N LEU A 624 3.93 -24.41 -20.65
CA LEU A 624 4.58 -25.09 -19.53
C LEU A 624 4.62 -24.28 -18.24
N PRO A 625 4.99 -22.97 -18.23
CA PRO A 625 5.00 -22.17 -17.01
C PRO A 625 3.63 -22.03 -16.36
N TYR A 626 2.54 -22.19 -17.11
CA TYR A 626 1.16 -22.05 -16.65
C TYR A 626 0.46 -23.38 -16.37
N VAL A 627 1.10 -24.51 -16.71
CA VAL A 627 0.51 -25.82 -16.42
C VAL A 627 0.39 -26.00 -14.91
N ARG A 628 -0.83 -26.32 -14.48
CA ARG A 628 -1.20 -26.78 -13.15
C ARG A 628 -1.50 -28.27 -13.19
N TRP A 629 -1.44 -28.93 -12.03
CA TRP A 629 -1.97 -30.27 -11.87
C TRP A 629 -3.50 -30.24 -12.01
N ASP A 630 -4.08 -31.38 -12.35
CA ASP A 630 -5.53 -31.49 -12.53
C ASP A 630 -6.20 -31.74 -11.16
N GLU A 631 -6.77 -30.69 -10.57
CA GLU A 631 -7.50 -30.78 -9.29
C GLU A 631 -8.86 -31.46 -9.44
N SER A 632 -9.41 -31.46 -10.65
CA SER A 632 -10.81 -31.86 -10.92
C SER A 632 -10.96 -33.28 -11.46
N VAL A 633 -9.91 -33.85 -12.07
CA VAL A 633 -9.97 -35.16 -12.70
C VAL A 633 -8.84 -36.07 -12.20
N LEU A 634 -9.23 -37.10 -11.44
CA LEU A 634 -8.32 -38.09 -10.87
C LEU A 634 -7.86 -39.10 -11.94
N GLY A 635 -6.58 -39.45 -11.91
CA GLY A 635 -6.03 -40.56 -12.67
C GLY A 635 -4.67 -40.30 -13.30
N THR A 636 -3.97 -41.40 -13.55
CA THR A 636 -2.65 -41.43 -14.18
C THR A 636 -2.77 -42.24 -15.47
N ASN A 637 -3.24 -41.60 -16.55
CA ASN A 637 -3.57 -42.27 -17.81
C ASN A 637 -2.35 -42.44 -18.74
N MET A 638 -1.40 -43.28 -18.30
CA MET A 638 -0.23 -43.64 -19.10
C MET A 638 -0.63 -44.29 -20.44
N HIS A 639 -1.74 -45.03 -20.47
CA HIS A 639 -2.28 -45.65 -21.67
C HIS A 639 -2.53 -44.61 -22.78
N HIS A 640 -3.29 -43.56 -22.48
CA HIS A 640 -3.57 -42.48 -23.43
C HIS A 640 -2.30 -41.73 -23.83
N ALA A 641 -1.43 -41.43 -22.87
CA ALA A 641 -0.20 -40.70 -23.13
C ALA A 641 0.74 -41.47 -24.08
N LEU A 642 0.84 -42.79 -23.95
CA LEU A 642 1.61 -43.66 -24.86
C LEU A 642 1.00 -43.72 -26.27
N ILE A 643 -0.33 -43.73 -26.40
CA ILE A 643 -1.00 -43.64 -27.71
C ILE A 643 -0.63 -42.33 -28.40
N LEU A 644 -0.74 -41.22 -27.68
CA LEU A 644 -0.42 -39.89 -28.19
C LEU A 644 1.08 -39.77 -28.54
N ALA A 645 1.97 -40.26 -27.67
CA ALA A 645 3.41 -40.28 -27.91
C ALA A 645 3.78 -41.03 -29.20
N GLN A 646 3.15 -42.19 -29.44
CA GLN A 646 3.36 -42.94 -30.67
C GLN A 646 2.92 -42.14 -31.90
N SER A 647 1.80 -41.42 -31.83
CA SER A 647 1.31 -40.60 -32.95
C SER A 647 2.26 -39.44 -33.28
N LEU A 648 2.85 -38.80 -32.26
CA LEU A 648 3.81 -37.72 -32.44
C LEU A 648 5.14 -38.23 -32.98
N LEU A 649 5.64 -39.34 -32.44
CA LEU A 649 6.89 -39.95 -32.89
C LEU A 649 6.79 -40.60 -34.27
N ALA A 650 5.59 -40.99 -34.72
CA ALA A 650 5.38 -41.52 -36.06
C ALA A 650 5.66 -40.48 -37.17
N LYS A 651 5.63 -39.19 -36.85
CA LYS A 651 6.00 -38.09 -37.78
C LYS A 651 7.50 -38.14 -38.15
N HIS A 652 8.32 -38.77 -37.31
CA HIS A 652 9.78 -38.84 -37.46
C HIS A 652 10.20 -40.21 -37.98
N LYS A 653 10.57 -40.28 -39.25
CA LYS A 653 10.97 -41.54 -39.92
C LYS A 653 12.46 -41.86 -39.79
N VAL A 654 13.29 -40.84 -39.56
CA VAL A 654 14.75 -40.93 -39.48
C VAL A 654 15.20 -40.59 -38.07
N GLY A 655 16.23 -41.27 -37.60
CA GLY A 655 16.82 -41.03 -36.29
C GLY A 655 16.18 -41.85 -35.17
N THR A 656 16.61 -41.52 -33.96
CA THR A 656 16.26 -42.26 -32.75
C THR A 656 14.96 -41.73 -32.17
N ARG A 657 14.03 -42.61 -31.81
CA ARG A 657 12.75 -42.24 -31.20
C ARG A 657 12.73 -42.69 -29.76
N GLN A 658 12.45 -41.77 -28.85
CA GLN A 658 12.43 -42.07 -27.43
C GLN A 658 11.31 -41.36 -26.68
N ILE A 659 10.93 -41.95 -25.57
CA ILE A 659 10.00 -41.43 -24.58
C ILE A 659 10.76 -41.29 -23.26
N ILE A 660 10.67 -40.12 -22.63
CA ILE A 660 11.12 -39.86 -21.27
C ILE A 660 9.86 -39.70 -20.43
N MET A 661 9.55 -40.67 -19.58
CA MET A 661 8.36 -40.66 -18.73
C MET A 661 8.73 -40.27 -17.31
N ILE A 662 8.11 -39.22 -16.77
CA ILE A 662 8.24 -38.78 -15.39
C ILE A 662 6.90 -39.00 -14.69
N SER A 663 6.89 -39.83 -13.66
CA SER A 663 5.67 -40.21 -12.93
C SER A 663 6.00 -40.65 -11.51
N ASP A 664 5.05 -40.43 -10.59
CA ASP A 664 5.10 -40.95 -9.23
C ASP A 664 3.98 -41.95 -8.90
N GLY A 665 3.01 -42.11 -9.80
CA GLY A 665 1.86 -43.00 -9.64
C GLY A 665 1.83 -44.19 -10.60
N GLU A 666 1.05 -45.20 -10.23
CA GLU A 666 0.72 -46.34 -11.08
C GLU A 666 -0.30 -45.96 -12.16
N PRO A 667 -0.44 -46.72 -13.26
CA PRO A 667 -1.49 -46.46 -14.24
C PRO A 667 -2.87 -46.74 -13.63
N THR A 668 -3.53 -45.72 -13.10
CA THR A 668 -4.87 -45.79 -12.49
C THR A 668 -5.99 -45.51 -13.48
N ALA A 669 -5.66 -45.03 -14.68
CA ALA A 669 -6.64 -44.73 -15.72
C ALA A 669 -6.24 -45.28 -17.09
N HIS A 670 -7.25 -45.63 -17.91
CA HIS A 670 -7.07 -45.98 -19.32
C HIS A 670 -8.22 -45.46 -20.17
N LEU A 671 -7.99 -45.26 -21.46
CA LEU A 671 -9.09 -45.01 -22.40
C LEU A 671 -9.87 -46.27 -22.74
N GLU A 672 -11.19 -46.20 -22.57
CA GLU A 672 -12.17 -47.18 -23.04
C GLU A 672 -13.24 -46.46 -23.88
N LYS A 673 -13.40 -46.85 -25.15
CA LYS A 673 -14.34 -46.23 -26.10
C LYS A 673 -14.22 -44.69 -26.18
N GLY A 674 -13.01 -44.16 -26.04
CA GLY A 674 -12.72 -42.72 -26.07
C GLY A 674 -12.95 -41.97 -24.76
N ARG A 675 -13.39 -42.64 -23.69
CA ARG A 675 -13.56 -42.06 -22.35
C ARG A 675 -12.50 -42.59 -21.40
N SER A 676 -12.05 -41.75 -20.46
CA SER A 676 -11.16 -42.19 -19.39
C SER A 676 -11.94 -43.02 -18.37
N TYR A 677 -11.49 -44.24 -18.12
CA TYR A 677 -11.94 -45.09 -17.04
C TYR A 677 -10.89 -45.07 -15.92
N PHE A 678 -11.30 -44.68 -14.71
CA PHE A 678 -10.43 -44.59 -13.53
C PHE A 678 -10.74 -45.71 -12.53
N ALA A 679 -9.70 -46.30 -11.95
CA ALA A 679 -9.79 -47.27 -10.86
C ALA A 679 -8.58 -47.13 -9.91
N TYR A 680 -8.85 -47.10 -8.61
CA TYR A 680 -7.83 -47.14 -7.55
C TYR A 680 -8.20 -48.21 -6.50
N PRO A 681 -7.32 -49.21 -6.24
CA PRO A 681 -6.06 -49.50 -6.93
C PRO A 681 -6.21 -49.77 -8.45
N PRO A 682 -5.12 -49.71 -9.24
CA PRO A 682 -5.16 -49.99 -10.67
C PRO A 682 -5.85 -51.31 -11.02
N SER A 683 -6.83 -51.26 -11.93
CA SER A 683 -7.49 -52.49 -12.40
C SER A 683 -6.53 -53.33 -13.25
N PRO A 684 -6.66 -54.68 -13.26
CA PRO A 684 -5.90 -55.54 -14.16
C PRO A 684 -6.07 -55.18 -15.65
N ILE A 685 -7.23 -54.63 -16.02
CA ILE A 685 -7.51 -54.15 -17.36
C ILE A 685 -6.66 -52.92 -17.67
N THR A 686 -6.62 -51.93 -16.77
CA THR A 686 -5.82 -50.70 -16.91
C THR A 686 -4.34 -51.01 -17.11
N ILE A 687 -3.78 -51.91 -16.29
CA ILE A 687 -2.39 -52.37 -16.40
C ILE A 687 -2.17 -53.03 -17.77
N ARG A 688 -3.05 -53.96 -18.15
CA ARG A 688 -2.94 -54.69 -19.42
C ARG A 688 -2.99 -53.78 -20.64
N GLU A 689 -3.93 -52.83 -20.70
CA GLU A 689 -4.03 -51.89 -21.81
C GLU A 689 -2.80 -50.98 -21.89
N THR A 690 -2.29 -50.52 -20.75
CA THR A 690 -1.03 -49.74 -20.71
C THR A 690 0.16 -50.55 -21.24
N LEU A 691 0.32 -51.80 -20.79
CA LEU A 691 1.42 -52.67 -21.25
C LEU A 691 1.31 -53.05 -22.73
N LYS A 692 0.09 -53.14 -23.30
CA LYS A 692 -0.10 -53.32 -24.75
C LYS A 692 0.50 -52.15 -25.53
N GLU A 693 0.31 -50.92 -25.08
CA GLU A 693 0.89 -49.75 -25.73
C GLU A 693 2.41 -49.68 -25.55
N VAL A 694 2.94 -50.11 -24.40
CA VAL A 694 4.40 -50.28 -24.21
C VAL A 694 4.96 -51.28 -25.23
N LYS A 695 4.29 -52.43 -25.43
CA LYS A 695 4.69 -53.42 -26.44
C LYS A 695 4.65 -52.82 -27.86
N ARG A 696 3.62 -52.04 -28.20
CA ARG A 696 3.52 -51.35 -29.50
C ARG A 696 4.63 -50.32 -29.70
N CYS A 697 4.97 -49.54 -28.67
CA CYS A 697 6.13 -48.63 -28.71
C CYS A 697 7.42 -49.40 -29.02
N THR A 698 7.62 -50.53 -28.35
CA THR A 698 8.79 -51.40 -28.54
C THR A 698 8.89 -51.94 -29.96
N GLN A 699 7.78 -52.44 -30.51
CA GLN A 699 7.71 -52.93 -31.90
C GLN A 699 8.02 -51.84 -32.92
N LYS A 700 7.71 -50.58 -32.59
CA LYS A 700 8.03 -49.41 -33.42
C LYS A 700 9.45 -48.87 -33.21
N GLY A 701 10.27 -49.51 -32.37
CA GLY A 701 11.63 -49.07 -32.05
C GLY A 701 11.69 -47.80 -31.21
N ILE A 702 10.65 -47.52 -30.42
CA ILE A 702 10.60 -46.39 -29.49
C ILE A 702 11.10 -46.86 -28.12
N ILE A 703 12.17 -46.24 -27.61
CA ILE A 703 12.75 -46.55 -26.29
C ILE A 703 12.05 -45.69 -25.22
N ILE A 704 11.66 -46.28 -24.10
CA ILE A 704 10.96 -45.64 -22.99
C ILE A 704 11.88 -45.64 -21.77
N ASN A 705 12.41 -44.48 -21.40
CA ASN A 705 13.15 -44.29 -20.16
C ASN A 705 12.19 -43.71 -19.10
N THR A 706 12.08 -44.38 -17.97
CA THR A 706 11.15 -44.01 -16.89
C THR A 706 11.91 -43.44 -15.70
N PHE A 707 11.55 -42.24 -15.26
CA PHE A 707 12.07 -41.56 -14.09
C PHE A 707 10.99 -41.54 -13.01
N MET A 708 11.24 -42.30 -11.96
CA MET A 708 10.30 -42.52 -10.87
C MET A 708 10.67 -41.68 -9.66
N LEU A 709 9.68 -40.99 -9.10
CA LEU A 709 9.83 -40.13 -7.93
C LEU A 709 9.35 -40.79 -6.63
N ASP A 710 8.59 -41.88 -6.72
CA ASP A 710 8.13 -42.68 -5.59
C ASP A 710 8.66 -44.12 -5.64
N ARG A 711 8.73 -44.77 -4.47
CA ARG A 711 9.30 -46.12 -4.27
C ARG A 711 8.28 -47.16 -3.82
N ASN A 712 7.00 -46.94 -4.09
CA ASN A 712 5.97 -47.94 -3.79
C ASN A 712 6.28 -49.27 -4.50
N TYR A 713 6.07 -50.39 -3.79
CA TYR A 713 6.37 -51.74 -4.26
C TYR A 713 5.62 -52.10 -5.54
N TYR A 714 4.32 -51.80 -5.60
CA TYR A 714 3.48 -52.12 -6.76
C TYR A 714 3.91 -51.35 -8.02
N LEU A 715 4.22 -50.06 -7.85
CA LEU A 715 4.72 -49.22 -8.94
C LEU A 715 6.06 -49.73 -9.48
N LYS A 716 6.95 -50.16 -8.58
CA LYS A 716 8.23 -50.79 -8.96
C LYS A 716 8.01 -52.05 -9.79
N GLU A 717 7.05 -52.89 -9.43
CA GLU A 717 6.73 -54.10 -10.18
C GLU A 717 6.18 -53.77 -11.58
N PHE A 718 5.25 -52.83 -11.67
CA PHE A 718 4.72 -52.36 -12.96
C PHE A 718 5.83 -51.82 -13.87
N VAL A 719 6.68 -50.92 -13.35
CA VAL A 719 7.74 -50.30 -14.16
C VAL A 719 8.84 -51.30 -14.55
N ASN A 720 9.12 -52.31 -13.72
CA ASN A 720 9.99 -53.42 -14.10
C ASN A 720 9.43 -54.19 -15.30
N GLN A 721 8.10 -54.40 -15.36
CA GLN A 721 7.46 -55.02 -16.54
C GLN A 721 7.59 -54.12 -17.77
N VAL A 722 7.41 -52.80 -17.63
CA VAL A 722 7.63 -51.83 -18.72
C VAL A 722 9.06 -51.94 -19.26
N ALA A 723 10.06 -51.93 -18.37
CA ALA A 723 11.46 -52.03 -18.75
C ALA A 723 11.79 -53.37 -19.43
N LYS A 724 11.25 -54.48 -18.91
CA LYS A 724 11.44 -55.82 -19.50
C LYS A 724 10.87 -55.92 -20.91
N ILE A 725 9.71 -55.30 -21.16
CA ILE A 725 9.07 -55.31 -22.48
C ILE A 725 9.81 -54.37 -23.44
N ASN A 726 10.12 -53.14 -23.01
CA ASN A 726 10.62 -52.10 -23.89
C ASN A 726 12.15 -52.08 -24.07
N LYS A 727 12.89 -52.68 -23.14
CA LYS A 727 14.36 -52.59 -23.03
C LYS A 727 14.88 -51.18 -22.72
N GLY A 728 14.01 -50.28 -22.28
CA GLY A 728 14.39 -48.97 -21.75
C GLY A 728 14.84 -49.03 -20.28
N ARG A 729 15.35 -47.91 -19.77
CA ARG A 729 15.93 -47.84 -18.42
C ARG A 729 14.96 -47.23 -17.41
N VAL A 730 15.13 -47.62 -16.15
CA VAL A 730 14.34 -47.11 -15.02
C VAL A 730 15.28 -46.43 -14.04
N PHE A 731 14.97 -45.19 -13.70
CA PHE A 731 15.73 -44.37 -12.77
C PHE A 731 14.86 -44.05 -11.56
N TYR A 732 15.34 -44.40 -10.36
CA TYR A 732 14.70 -44.01 -9.11
C TYR A 732 15.40 -42.76 -8.59
N THR A 733 14.69 -41.64 -8.50
CA THR A 733 15.26 -40.35 -8.11
C THR A 733 14.36 -39.63 -7.12
N THR A 734 14.90 -38.61 -6.44
CA THR A 734 14.11 -37.61 -5.72
C THR A 734 13.82 -36.43 -6.65
N PRO A 735 12.79 -35.60 -6.34
CA PRO A 735 12.49 -34.39 -7.11
C PRO A 735 13.72 -33.49 -7.32
N ASP A 736 14.55 -33.32 -6.28
CA ASP A 736 15.73 -32.45 -6.33
C ASP A 736 16.82 -32.93 -7.30
N LYS A 737 16.90 -34.25 -7.53
CA LYS A 737 17.93 -34.87 -8.39
C LYS A 737 17.43 -35.22 -9.79
N LEU A 738 16.12 -35.11 -10.03
CA LEU A 738 15.46 -35.47 -11.28
C LEU A 738 16.13 -34.81 -12.50
N GLY A 739 16.42 -33.52 -12.41
CA GLY A 739 17.03 -32.78 -13.50
C GLY A 739 18.43 -33.24 -13.85
N GLN A 740 19.24 -33.56 -12.83
CA GLN A 740 20.61 -34.02 -13.05
C GLN A 740 20.63 -35.33 -13.84
N TYR A 741 19.82 -36.31 -13.43
CA TYR A 741 19.76 -37.60 -14.11
C TYR A 741 19.25 -37.47 -15.55
N ILE A 742 18.17 -36.72 -15.78
CA ILE A 742 17.59 -36.58 -17.13
C ILE A 742 18.57 -35.88 -18.09
N LEU A 743 19.20 -34.78 -17.66
CA LEU A 743 20.13 -34.05 -18.52
C LEU A 743 21.40 -34.85 -18.82
N VAL A 744 21.99 -35.48 -17.78
CA VAL A 744 23.17 -36.34 -17.97
C VAL A 744 22.82 -37.51 -18.86
N ASP A 745 21.65 -38.12 -18.68
CA ASP A 745 21.20 -39.24 -19.51
C ASP A 745 21.02 -38.85 -20.97
N TYR A 746 20.37 -37.71 -21.22
CA TYR A 746 20.19 -37.18 -22.57
C TYR A 746 21.55 -36.95 -23.26
N VAL A 747 22.45 -36.20 -22.62
CA VAL A 747 23.77 -35.86 -23.18
C VAL A 747 24.65 -37.11 -23.34
N THR A 748 24.65 -38.02 -22.37
CA THR A 748 25.45 -39.25 -22.42
C THR A 748 24.93 -40.20 -23.51
N SER A 749 23.61 -40.30 -23.69
CA SER A 749 23.02 -41.11 -24.75
C SER A 749 23.41 -40.62 -26.15
N LYS A 750 23.55 -39.28 -26.32
CA LYS A 750 24.09 -38.68 -27.53
C LYS A 750 25.57 -39.01 -27.71
N ARG A 751 26.41 -38.82 -26.67
CA ARG A 751 27.86 -39.11 -26.75
C ARG A 751 28.18 -40.58 -27.03
N LYS A 752 27.52 -41.53 -26.34
CA LYS A 752 27.74 -42.97 -26.54
C LYS A 752 27.39 -43.45 -27.94
N ARG A 753 26.42 -42.84 -28.60
CA ARG A 753 26.03 -43.20 -29.97
C ARG A 753 26.93 -42.58 -31.03
N ILE A 754 27.64 -41.51 -30.70
CA ILE A 754 28.71 -40.96 -31.55
C ILE A 754 29.95 -41.87 -31.52
N GLY A 755 30.25 -42.50 -30.38
CA GLY A 755 31.39 -43.41 -30.23
C GLY A 755 31.11 -44.90 -30.47
N GLY A 756 29.86 -45.27 -30.81
CA GLY A 756 29.39 -46.65 -30.89
C GLY A 756 28.79 -46.96 -32.26
N GLY A 757 29.56 -46.76 -33.32
CA GLY A 757 29.31 -47.34 -34.63
C GLY A 757 30.44 -48.31 -34.95
N ILE A 758 30.20 -49.60 -34.72
CA ILE A 758 30.84 -50.71 -35.43
C ILE A 758 29.74 -51.40 -36.22
#